data_AF-A0AAN8PXZ4-F1
#
_entry.id   AF-A0AAN8PXZ4-F1
#
_cell.length_a   1.000
_cell.length_b   1.000
_cell.length_c   1.000
_cell.angle_alpha   90.00
_cell.angle_beta   90.00
_cell.angle_gamma   90.00
#
_symmetry.space_group_name_H-M   'P 1'
#
loop_
_entity.id
_entity.type
_entity.pdbx_description
1 polymer ?
#
loop_
_entity_poly.entity_id
_entity_poly.type
_entity_poly.pdbx_seq_one_letter_code
_entity_poly.pdbx_strand_id
1 'polypeptide(L)'
;MRGSSGLVCDSTTAQRIINNNRFCFVGVYVNLVDLNLSDAFATSLCDKITSLFGLSKSYYSIVIAVNPEKTELYTYQFRTSLCRKHLVLGQHFVKYGTPGYLAYANRPRTFVKTVNKLWESAVAKIPKSALNQTSLILIAYSGLKEIGENARRIEKKLKKFLGGTGCKLGKTPFLYASLDDHGSMNWFAVNLLLDNFSRKKPLAVILSLQNAFFDMGYSLDTDFNGFWKVKNYTTIVSVQESNYCVYTRSETGLGSDNARMSIFMQGNENKEVLRSPCLPPNMWAKVMFNKRAYVLQGSTPSSSESSGDFEGSDSVDIQGCTNDIKQFLQNYNSPPPLTGRTIYARRNYYSVLQRANLVTYPKEVVLKVADIYTAAKRECSRATPTDYFLCFDLLYIYNVFSRFYKLWDDQKIRISVTLESIKSLVDENVPASKRETSAFVFVQNQELKELDDKYTRTVAASVQQYFEPYHFQSKFKEETFLEDAEEGVLSWFAVNLLKGVFFGVEEPVAVVTLETTSSHVGFIPNKNDYFDPSQKKHYQKFKFQTDAFWVYFRDFHNLGIYEARKSVIVHQAQRTGSKLYSDCFNPNGDSTLGILNEIYTTHDINFGKCTAQVRRLLQGLNPIPNLSGKDIYGVDNFQKILRRANVAGSDSDVFEQTVEEVSYLAEKKCDEKNPRDKFLCFDLIYVKELLKEVFGLQNGDKIKFLSRMSKCQVNWVAGLAYLNYYSSMLADDDDL
;
A
#
# COMPACT_ATOMS: atom_id res chain seq x y z
N MET A 1 53.16 8.85 -44.97
CA MET A 1 52.83 9.27 -46.36
C MET A 1 51.76 8.33 -46.87
N ARG A 2 50.56 8.66 -47.35
CA ARG A 2 49.79 9.86 -47.72
C ARG A 2 48.37 9.61 -47.14
N GLY A 3 47.65 10.56 -46.56
CA GLY A 3 46.87 11.57 -47.29
C GLY A 3 45.44 11.57 -46.72
N SER A 4 45.14 12.56 -45.89
CA SER A 4 43.81 12.87 -45.37
C SER A 4 42.96 13.52 -46.45
N SER A 5 41.91 12.83 -46.90
CA SER A 5 40.83 13.44 -47.69
C SER A 5 39.54 13.41 -46.87
N GLY A 6 39.18 14.57 -46.31
CA GLY A 6 37.91 14.78 -45.65
C GLY A 6 36.76 14.71 -46.65
N LEU A 7 35.74 13.91 -46.32
CA LEU A 7 34.44 13.95 -46.97
C LEU A 7 33.59 15.02 -46.26
N VAL A 8 33.41 16.15 -46.94
CA VAL A 8 32.42 17.18 -46.58
C VAL A 8 31.04 16.63 -46.94
N CYS A 9 30.18 16.41 -45.93
CA CYS A 9 28.80 16.04 -46.15
C CYS A 9 27.96 17.28 -46.46
N ASP A 10 27.62 17.44 -47.73
CA ASP A 10 26.62 18.39 -48.20
C ASP A 10 25.19 17.99 -47.73
N SER A 11 24.47 18.98 -47.20
CA SER A 11 23.15 18.89 -46.57
C SER A 11 22.06 18.26 -47.46
N THR A 12 22.25 18.27 -48.77
CA THR A 12 21.32 17.71 -49.76
C THR A 12 21.41 16.19 -49.91
N THR A 13 22.52 15.56 -49.50
CA THR A 13 22.70 14.08 -49.55
C THR A 13 22.15 13.40 -48.29
N ALA A 14 22.14 14.10 -47.15
CA ALA A 14 21.56 13.60 -45.89
C ALA A 14 20.04 13.33 -46.01
N GLN A 15 19.31 14.13 -46.80
CA GLN A 15 17.88 13.94 -47.01
C GLN A 15 17.55 12.66 -47.82
N ARG A 16 18.48 12.18 -48.67
CA ARG A 16 18.29 10.99 -49.51
C ARG A 16 18.65 9.68 -48.81
N ILE A 17 19.49 9.72 -47.78
CA ILE A 17 19.92 8.53 -47.00
C ILE A 17 18.89 8.14 -45.92
N ILE A 18 18.00 9.06 -45.50
CA ILE A 18 16.93 8.81 -44.52
C ILE A 18 15.90 7.75 -44.99
N ASN A 19 15.88 7.40 -46.28
CA ASN A 19 14.98 6.37 -46.82
C ASN A 19 15.50 4.92 -46.71
N ASN A 20 16.73 4.68 -46.21
CA ASN A 20 17.27 3.31 -46.05
C ASN A 20 17.82 3.06 -44.62
N ASN A 21 16.90 2.99 -43.65
CA ASN A 21 17.14 2.79 -42.20
C ASN A 21 17.83 1.48 -41.76
N ARG A 22 18.37 0.66 -42.67
CA ARG A 22 19.03 -0.62 -42.33
C ARG A 22 20.55 -0.56 -42.20
N PHE A 23 21.23 0.40 -42.85
CA PHE A 23 22.70 0.36 -42.95
C PHE A 23 23.44 1.07 -41.79
N CYS A 24 22.88 2.12 -41.18
CA CYS A 24 23.56 2.83 -40.08
C CYS A 24 23.62 2.04 -38.76
N PHE A 25 22.64 1.15 -38.49
CA PHE A 25 22.58 0.41 -37.22
C PHE A 25 23.56 -0.77 -37.13
N VAL A 26 23.91 -1.38 -38.28
CA VAL A 26 24.96 -2.41 -38.31
C VAL A 26 26.31 -1.80 -37.92
N GLY A 27 26.60 -0.57 -38.34
CA GLY A 27 27.84 0.14 -37.98
C GLY A 27 27.97 0.48 -36.49
N VAL A 28 26.87 0.80 -35.80
CA VAL A 28 26.88 1.10 -34.36
C VAL A 28 26.95 -0.19 -33.52
N TYR A 29 26.25 -1.25 -33.92
CA TYR A 29 26.29 -2.53 -33.20
C TYR A 29 27.66 -3.22 -33.34
N VAL A 30 28.28 -3.17 -34.53
CA VAL A 30 29.62 -3.72 -34.77
C VAL A 30 30.70 -2.96 -33.97
N ASN A 31 30.68 -1.62 -33.96
CA ASN A 31 31.61 -0.83 -33.14
C ASN A 31 31.44 -1.01 -31.63
N LEU A 32 30.24 -1.38 -31.14
CA LEU A 32 29.99 -1.62 -29.71
C LEU A 32 30.48 -3.00 -29.24
N VAL A 33 30.51 -4.00 -30.14
CA VAL A 33 31.08 -5.33 -29.86
C VAL A 33 32.61 -5.29 -29.90
N ASP A 34 33.20 -4.46 -30.77
CA ASP A 34 34.65 -4.24 -30.85
C ASP A 34 35.24 -3.53 -29.60
N LEU A 35 34.39 -2.97 -28.72
CA LEU A 35 34.79 -2.28 -27.48
C LEU A 35 34.90 -3.19 -26.24
N ASN A 36 34.90 -4.53 -26.39
CA ASN A 36 34.97 -5.49 -25.26
C ASN A 36 33.88 -5.27 -24.18
N LEU A 37 32.75 -4.65 -24.54
CA LEU A 37 31.62 -4.47 -23.64
C LEU A 37 30.85 -5.78 -23.51
N SER A 38 30.40 -6.10 -22.29
CA SER A 38 29.56 -7.29 -22.08
C SER A 38 28.31 -7.24 -22.97
N ASP A 39 27.97 -8.38 -23.57
CA ASP A 39 26.87 -8.53 -24.54
C ASP A 39 25.52 -8.00 -23.99
N ALA A 40 25.31 -8.12 -22.67
CA ALA A 40 24.15 -7.58 -21.97
C ALA A 40 24.06 -6.05 -21.99
N PHE A 41 25.20 -5.36 -21.89
CA PHE A 41 25.30 -3.91 -21.89
C PHE A 41 25.08 -3.35 -23.31
N ALA A 42 25.74 -3.93 -24.32
CA ALA A 42 25.56 -3.56 -25.72
C ALA A 42 24.09 -3.69 -26.16
N THR A 43 23.43 -4.79 -25.77
CA THR A 43 22.02 -5.02 -26.09
C THR A 43 21.09 -4.03 -25.39
N SER A 44 21.34 -3.74 -24.10
CA SER A 44 20.55 -2.74 -23.37
C SER A 44 20.71 -1.31 -23.92
N LEU A 45 21.91 -0.98 -24.41
CA LEU A 45 22.19 0.32 -25.02
C LEU A 45 21.48 0.44 -26.38
N CYS A 46 21.51 -0.62 -27.19
CA CYS A 46 20.74 -0.70 -28.43
C CYS A 46 19.23 -0.49 -28.20
N ASP A 47 18.64 -1.13 -27.19
CA ASP A 47 17.20 -0.97 -26.88
C ASP A 47 16.85 0.47 -26.48
N LYS A 48 17.73 1.14 -25.72
CA LYS A 48 17.54 2.56 -25.37
C LYS A 48 17.63 3.47 -26.61
N ILE A 49 18.62 3.24 -27.47
CA ILE A 49 18.82 4.02 -28.70
C ILE A 49 17.64 3.83 -29.66
N THR A 50 17.24 2.59 -29.94
CA THR A 50 16.10 2.30 -30.82
C THR A 50 14.78 2.85 -30.28
N SER A 51 14.61 2.89 -28.95
CA SER A 51 13.47 3.56 -28.33
C SER A 51 13.52 5.10 -28.46
N LEU A 52 14.70 5.72 -28.31
CA LEU A 52 14.87 7.18 -28.46
C LEU A 52 14.51 7.66 -29.86
N PHE A 53 14.82 6.86 -30.88
CA PHE A 53 14.50 7.16 -32.28
C PHE A 53 13.11 6.70 -32.74
N GLY A 54 12.26 6.21 -31.82
CA GLY A 54 10.88 5.79 -32.15
C GLY A 54 10.80 4.56 -33.05
N LEU A 55 11.87 3.78 -33.16
CA LEU A 55 11.96 2.60 -34.03
C LEU A 55 11.33 1.35 -33.40
N SER A 56 11.04 1.37 -32.10
CA SER A 56 10.39 0.28 -31.38
C SER A 56 8.87 0.42 -31.37
N LYS A 57 8.13 -0.60 -31.81
CA LYS A 57 6.67 -0.65 -31.70
C LYS A 57 6.27 -0.93 -30.25
N SER A 58 5.33 -0.15 -29.73
CA SER A 58 4.78 -0.31 -28.38
C SER A 58 3.44 -1.06 -28.38
N TYR A 59 3.25 -1.91 -27.39
CA TYR A 59 2.05 -2.68 -27.12
C TYR A 59 1.63 -2.43 -25.68
N TYR A 60 0.32 -2.43 -25.41
CA TYR A 60 -0.19 -2.16 -24.07
C TYR A 60 -1.05 -3.33 -23.59
N SER A 61 -1.00 -3.60 -22.29
CA SER A 61 -1.86 -4.57 -21.63
C SER A 61 -2.37 -4.01 -20.31
N ILE A 62 -3.64 -4.25 -20.02
CA ILE A 62 -4.30 -3.87 -18.78
C ILE A 62 -4.75 -5.14 -18.08
N VAL A 63 -4.38 -5.26 -16.80
CA VAL A 63 -4.81 -6.34 -15.91
C VAL A 63 -5.58 -5.74 -14.75
N ILE A 64 -6.85 -6.12 -14.59
CA ILE A 64 -7.66 -5.75 -13.42
C ILE A 64 -7.67 -6.93 -12.45
N ALA A 65 -6.99 -6.83 -11.32
CA ALA A 65 -6.96 -7.84 -10.27
C ALA A 65 -7.98 -7.51 -9.17
N VAL A 66 -8.89 -8.44 -8.90
CA VAL A 66 -10.05 -8.21 -8.06
C VAL A 66 -9.96 -9.08 -6.80
N ASN A 67 -9.65 -8.44 -5.67
CA ASN A 67 -9.43 -9.11 -4.38
C ASN A 67 -10.57 -8.81 -3.39
N PRO A 68 -10.69 -9.58 -2.28
CA PRO A 68 -11.75 -9.37 -1.29
C PRO A 68 -11.71 -7.97 -0.68
N GLU A 69 -10.51 -7.45 -0.42
CA GLU A 69 -10.25 -6.21 0.34
C GLU A 69 -9.91 -5.01 -0.54
N LYS A 70 -9.37 -5.24 -1.74
CA LYS A 70 -8.99 -4.20 -2.71
C LYS A 70 -9.16 -4.65 -4.16
N THR A 71 -9.27 -3.71 -5.08
CA THR A 71 -9.19 -3.95 -6.53
C THR A 71 -8.01 -3.17 -7.09
N GLU A 72 -7.23 -3.80 -7.95
CA GLU A 72 -5.99 -3.26 -8.49
C GLU A 72 -6.07 -3.27 -10.02
N LEU A 73 -5.51 -2.26 -10.65
CA LEU A 73 -5.43 -2.15 -12.09
C LEU A 73 -3.99 -1.86 -12.47
N TYR A 74 -3.40 -2.79 -13.21
CA TYR A 74 -2.06 -2.72 -13.75
C TYR A 74 -2.12 -2.38 -15.23
N THR A 75 -1.34 -1.40 -15.66
CA THR A 75 -1.11 -1.08 -17.07
C THR A 75 0.34 -1.37 -17.38
N TYR A 76 0.59 -2.20 -18.40
CA TYR A 76 1.92 -2.56 -18.86
C TYR A 76 2.12 -2.06 -20.29
N GLN A 77 3.26 -1.43 -20.54
CA GLN A 77 3.76 -1.14 -21.88
C GLN A 77 4.84 -2.17 -22.21
N PHE A 78 4.74 -2.83 -23.35
CA PHE A 78 5.76 -3.68 -23.93
C PHE A 78 6.31 -3.03 -25.19
N ARG A 79 7.61 -3.18 -25.46
CA ARG A 79 8.27 -2.67 -26.67
C ARG A 79 8.93 -3.81 -27.42
N THR A 80 8.89 -3.79 -28.75
CA THR A 80 9.70 -4.71 -29.55
C THR A 80 11.17 -4.29 -29.47
N SER A 81 12.01 -5.14 -28.89
CA SER A 81 13.45 -4.98 -28.98
C SER A 81 13.92 -5.45 -30.36
N LEU A 82 14.51 -4.53 -31.14
CA LEU A 82 15.10 -4.86 -32.45
C LEU A 82 16.37 -5.71 -32.30
N CYS A 83 17.12 -5.51 -31.21
CA CYS A 83 18.35 -6.24 -30.93
C CYS A 83 18.11 -7.62 -30.29
N ARG A 84 17.06 -7.78 -29.47
CA ARG A 84 16.72 -9.06 -28.82
C ARG A 84 15.66 -9.88 -29.54
N LYS A 85 15.01 -9.31 -30.56
CA LYS A 85 13.93 -9.94 -31.35
C LYS A 85 12.73 -10.42 -30.52
N HIS A 86 12.52 -9.88 -29.31
CA HIS A 86 11.38 -10.19 -28.44
C HIS A 86 10.79 -8.94 -27.76
N LEU A 87 9.64 -9.09 -27.11
CA LEU A 87 8.99 -8.02 -26.35
C LEU A 87 9.68 -7.80 -25.02
N VAL A 88 10.17 -6.60 -24.78
CA VAL A 88 10.72 -6.16 -23.49
C VAL A 88 9.66 -5.35 -22.73
N LEU A 89 9.60 -5.53 -21.42
CA LEU A 89 8.74 -4.70 -20.56
C LEU A 89 9.32 -3.28 -20.50
N GLY A 90 8.49 -2.29 -20.82
CA GLY A 90 8.77 -0.86 -20.71
C GLY A 90 8.19 -0.29 -19.43
N GLN A 91 7.37 0.75 -19.56
CA GLN A 91 6.70 1.39 -18.43
C GLN A 91 5.56 0.51 -17.89
N HIS A 92 5.30 0.62 -16.59
CA HIS A 92 4.10 0.08 -15.98
C HIS A 92 3.52 1.09 -15.00
N PHE A 93 2.20 1.05 -14.81
CA PHE A 93 1.48 1.92 -13.90
C PHE A 93 0.46 1.10 -13.14
N VAL A 94 0.24 1.42 -11.87
CA VAL A 94 -0.74 0.72 -11.06
C VAL A 94 -1.61 1.71 -10.29
N LYS A 95 -2.88 1.36 -10.19
CA LYS A 95 -3.86 2.04 -9.36
C LYS A 95 -4.64 1.02 -8.56
N TYR A 96 -5.07 1.40 -7.38
CA TYR A 96 -5.86 0.55 -6.50
C TYR A 96 -7.09 1.30 -6.01
N GLY A 97 -8.16 0.56 -5.77
CA GLY A 97 -9.40 1.03 -5.19
C GLY A 97 -9.78 0.14 -4.01
N THR A 98 -10.21 0.76 -2.92
CA THR A 98 -10.73 0.09 -1.73
C THR A 98 -12.16 0.57 -1.45
N PRO A 99 -13.02 -0.26 -0.84
CA PRO A 99 -12.80 -1.68 -0.52
C PRO A 99 -12.88 -2.60 -1.76
N GLY A 100 -12.61 -3.90 -1.58
CA GLY A 100 -12.62 -4.93 -2.62
C GLY A 100 -14.00 -5.58 -2.80
N TYR A 101 -14.06 -6.69 -3.56
CA TYR A 101 -15.35 -7.27 -3.97
C TYR A 101 -16.22 -7.72 -2.79
N LEU A 102 -15.62 -8.09 -1.66
CA LEU A 102 -16.36 -8.66 -0.52
C LEU A 102 -17.27 -7.61 0.13
N ALA A 103 -16.80 -6.38 0.25
CA ALA A 103 -17.61 -5.25 0.74
C ALA A 103 -18.78 -4.91 -0.20
N TYR A 104 -18.73 -5.37 -1.46
CA TYR A 104 -19.76 -5.15 -2.46
C TYR A 104 -20.50 -6.42 -2.86
N ALA A 105 -20.42 -7.51 -2.09
CA ALA A 105 -21.07 -8.79 -2.40
C ALA A 105 -22.55 -8.58 -2.76
N ASN A 106 -23.28 -7.80 -1.95
CA ASN A 106 -24.69 -7.49 -2.18
C ASN A 106 -24.94 -6.29 -3.11
N ARG A 107 -23.90 -5.65 -3.67
CA ARG A 107 -23.98 -4.42 -4.48
C ARG A 107 -23.11 -4.43 -5.74
N PRO A 108 -23.31 -5.39 -6.67
CA PRO A 108 -22.53 -5.51 -7.90
C PRO A 108 -22.40 -4.23 -8.73
N ARG A 109 -23.46 -3.40 -8.78
CA ARG A 109 -23.46 -2.14 -9.56
C ARG A 109 -22.48 -1.12 -8.99
N THR A 110 -22.38 -1.02 -7.67
CA THR A 110 -21.47 -0.08 -7.00
C THR A 110 -20.03 -0.53 -7.21
N PHE A 111 -19.80 -1.84 -7.18
CA PHE A 111 -18.48 -2.39 -7.41
C PHE A 111 -17.93 -2.03 -8.79
N VAL A 112 -18.75 -2.18 -9.83
CA VAL A 112 -18.33 -1.81 -11.19
C VAL A 112 -18.07 -0.31 -11.34
N LYS A 113 -18.73 0.56 -10.57
CA LYS A 113 -18.37 1.99 -10.55
C LYS A 113 -16.96 2.20 -10.00
N THR A 114 -16.57 1.48 -8.95
CA THR A 114 -15.20 1.51 -8.41
C THR A 114 -14.20 1.07 -9.48
N VAL A 115 -14.48 -0.01 -10.20
CA VAL A 115 -13.64 -0.49 -11.31
C VAL A 115 -13.55 0.55 -12.44
N ASN A 116 -14.66 1.22 -12.77
CA ASN A 116 -14.69 2.25 -13.81
C ASN A 116 -13.80 3.47 -13.48
N LYS A 117 -13.75 3.90 -12.21
CA LYS A 117 -12.85 4.98 -11.79
C LYS A 117 -11.38 4.63 -11.97
N LEU A 118 -11.00 3.39 -11.66
CA LEU A 118 -9.65 2.89 -11.89
C LEU A 118 -9.33 2.86 -13.40
N TRP A 119 -10.29 2.40 -14.19
CA TRP A 119 -10.19 2.34 -15.64
C TRP A 119 -9.95 3.70 -16.30
N GLU A 120 -10.73 4.73 -15.94
CA GLU A 120 -10.56 6.09 -16.46
C GLU A 120 -9.15 6.63 -16.21
N SER A 121 -8.60 6.35 -15.03
CA SER A 121 -7.24 6.75 -14.68
C SER A 121 -6.17 6.03 -15.50
N ALA A 122 -6.40 4.75 -15.82
CA ALA A 122 -5.47 3.92 -16.58
C ALA A 122 -5.45 4.26 -18.07
N VAL A 123 -6.63 4.42 -18.68
CA VAL A 123 -6.76 4.75 -20.10
C VAL A 123 -6.20 6.12 -20.43
N ALA A 124 -6.23 7.07 -19.49
CA ALA A 124 -5.58 8.38 -19.65
C ALA A 124 -4.06 8.28 -19.91
N LYS A 125 -3.42 7.15 -19.56
CA LYS A 125 -1.99 6.90 -19.79
C LYS A 125 -1.70 6.15 -21.09
N ILE A 126 -2.72 5.69 -21.81
CA ILE A 126 -2.57 4.90 -23.04
C ILE A 126 -2.92 5.78 -24.24
N PRO A 127 -2.07 5.83 -25.29
CA PRO A 127 -2.41 6.56 -26.51
C PRO A 127 -3.74 6.06 -27.10
N LYS A 128 -4.63 6.99 -27.47
CA LYS A 128 -5.96 6.66 -28.02
C LYS A 128 -5.87 5.71 -29.24
N SER A 129 -4.85 5.89 -30.08
CA SER A 129 -4.58 5.04 -31.26
C SER A 129 -4.20 3.60 -30.91
N ALA A 130 -3.76 3.33 -29.68
CA ALA A 130 -3.36 2.00 -29.21
C ALA A 130 -4.46 1.28 -28.43
N LEU A 131 -5.56 1.96 -28.06
CA LEU A 131 -6.58 1.41 -27.17
C LEU A 131 -7.26 0.15 -27.75
N ASN A 132 -7.60 0.16 -29.03
CA ASN A 132 -8.21 -0.98 -29.72
C ASN A 132 -7.27 -2.20 -29.87
N GLN A 133 -5.96 -2.00 -29.75
CA GLN A 133 -4.93 -3.05 -29.76
C GLN A 133 -4.51 -3.46 -28.35
N THR A 134 -4.90 -2.69 -27.34
CA THR A 134 -4.53 -2.92 -25.93
C THR A 134 -5.26 -4.16 -25.43
N SER A 135 -4.50 -5.12 -24.89
CA SER A 135 -5.08 -6.32 -24.30
C SER A 135 -5.68 -6.01 -22.94
N LEU A 136 -6.91 -6.47 -22.68
CA LEU A 136 -7.56 -6.33 -21.38
C LEU A 136 -7.95 -7.70 -20.81
N ILE A 137 -7.52 -7.96 -19.58
CA ILE A 137 -7.85 -9.15 -18.81
C ILE A 137 -8.26 -8.73 -17.39
N LEU A 138 -9.28 -9.38 -16.85
CA LEU A 138 -9.68 -9.26 -15.47
C LEU A 138 -9.48 -10.59 -14.76
N ILE A 139 -8.79 -10.54 -13.62
CA ILE A 139 -8.49 -11.69 -12.77
C ILE A 139 -9.22 -11.50 -11.45
N ALA A 140 -10.16 -12.39 -11.14
CA ALA A 140 -10.82 -12.46 -9.86
C ALA A 140 -10.17 -13.56 -9.00
N TYR A 141 -9.89 -13.26 -7.74
CA TYR A 141 -9.46 -14.28 -6.79
C TYR A 141 -10.53 -15.35 -6.59
N SER A 142 -10.11 -16.59 -6.36
CA SER A 142 -10.99 -17.77 -6.23
C SER A 142 -12.11 -17.58 -5.20
N GLY A 143 -11.84 -16.88 -4.10
CA GLY A 143 -12.82 -16.57 -3.06
C GLY A 143 -14.04 -15.76 -3.55
N LEU A 144 -13.99 -15.15 -4.74
CA LEU A 144 -15.17 -14.53 -5.34
C LEU A 144 -16.24 -15.60 -5.64
N LYS A 145 -15.86 -16.82 -6.02
CA LYS A 145 -16.84 -17.90 -6.26
C LYS A 145 -17.59 -18.31 -4.99
N GLU A 146 -16.94 -18.19 -3.84
CA GLU A 146 -17.44 -18.68 -2.55
C GLU A 146 -18.61 -17.84 -2.01
N ILE A 147 -18.78 -16.59 -2.48
CA ILE A 147 -19.93 -15.76 -2.12
C ILE A 147 -21.21 -16.10 -2.95
N GLY A 148 -21.22 -17.23 -3.66
CA GLY A 148 -22.43 -17.84 -4.21
C GLY A 148 -23.10 -17.03 -5.31
N GLU A 149 -24.41 -16.79 -5.19
CA GLU A 149 -25.19 -16.08 -6.22
C GLU A 149 -24.66 -14.65 -6.47
N ASN A 150 -24.17 -14.00 -5.43
CA ASN A 150 -23.57 -12.66 -5.52
C ASN A 150 -22.34 -12.63 -6.44
N ALA A 151 -21.55 -13.71 -6.45
CA ALA A 151 -20.42 -13.88 -7.36
C ALA A 151 -20.87 -13.75 -8.82
N ARG A 152 -21.93 -14.50 -9.19
CA ARG A 152 -22.47 -14.51 -10.56
C ARG A 152 -23.00 -13.13 -10.97
N ARG A 153 -23.60 -12.41 -10.03
CA ARG A 153 -24.09 -11.04 -10.27
C ARG A 153 -22.95 -10.05 -10.49
N ILE A 154 -21.87 -10.15 -9.70
CA ILE A 154 -20.64 -9.36 -9.88
C ILE A 154 -19.97 -9.69 -11.22
N GLU A 155 -19.76 -10.98 -11.50
CA GLU A 155 -19.14 -11.45 -12.72
C GLU A 155 -19.89 -10.97 -13.96
N LYS A 156 -21.23 -11.09 -13.99
CA LYS A 156 -22.06 -10.60 -15.10
C LYS A 156 -21.87 -9.11 -15.35
N LYS A 157 -21.74 -8.31 -14.29
CA LYS A 157 -21.55 -6.86 -14.40
C LYS A 157 -20.14 -6.50 -14.85
N LEU A 158 -19.12 -7.21 -14.36
CA LEU A 158 -17.74 -7.03 -14.79
C LEU A 158 -17.56 -7.43 -16.26
N LYS A 159 -18.10 -8.57 -16.70
CA LYS A 159 -18.09 -8.97 -18.11
C LYS A 159 -18.75 -7.94 -19.02
N LYS A 160 -19.88 -7.35 -18.60
CA LYS A 160 -20.53 -6.25 -19.33
C LYS A 160 -19.63 -5.01 -19.40
N PHE A 161 -18.97 -4.66 -18.30
CA PHE A 161 -18.01 -3.55 -18.26
C PHE A 161 -16.85 -3.79 -19.25
N LEU A 162 -16.24 -4.97 -19.25
CA LEU A 162 -15.14 -5.33 -20.15
C LEU A 162 -15.53 -5.14 -21.63
N GLY A 163 -16.74 -5.58 -22.01
CA GLY A 163 -17.24 -5.41 -23.38
C GLY A 163 -17.44 -3.95 -23.81
N GLY A 164 -17.58 -3.01 -22.87
CA GLY A 164 -17.75 -1.58 -23.14
C GLY A 164 -16.46 -0.77 -23.21
N THR A 165 -15.29 -1.38 -23.00
CA THR A 165 -14.01 -0.66 -22.86
C THR A 165 -13.37 -0.23 -24.18
N GLY A 166 -13.74 -0.88 -25.30
CA GLY A 166 -13.07 -0.68 -26.59
C GLY A 166 -11.68 -1.32 -26.71
N CYS A 167 -11.21 -2.05 -25.69
CA CYS A 167 -9.97 -2.81 -25.74
C CYS A 167 -10.12 -4.17 -26.41
N LYS A 168 -8.99 -4.73 -26.85
CA LYS A 168 -8.92 -6.11 -27.32
C LYS A 168 -9.02 -7.06 -26.12
N LEU A 169 -10.19 -7.67 -25.97
CA LEU A 169 -10.40 -8.70 -24.95
C LEU A 169 -9.53 -9.93 -25.25
N GLY A 170 -8.87 -10.46 -24.22
CA GLY A 170 -8.17 -11.74 -24.32
C GLY A 170 -9.13 -12.90 -24.65
N LYS A 171 -8.59 -14.08 -25.02
CA LYS A 171 -9.41 -15.28 -25.28
C LYS A 171 -10.34 -15.62 -24.10
N THR A 172 -9.86 -15.36 -22.89
CA THR A 172 -10.58 -15.50 -21.62
C THR A 172 -10.46 -14.17 -20.86
N PRO A 173 -11.33 -13.18 -21.13
CA PRO A 173 -11.18 -11.83 -20.60
C PRO A 173 -11.54 -11.71 -19.12
N PHE A 174 -12.21 -12.74 -18.57
CA PHE A 174 -12.50 -12.88 -17.16
C PHE A 174 -11.95 -14.23 -16.70
N LEU A 175 -11.00 -14.20 -15.76
CA LEU A 175 -10.34 -15.37 -15.21
C LEU A 175 -10.62 -15.44 -13.71
N TYR A 176 -10.94 -16.64 -13.23
CA TYR A 176 -10.83 -16.94 -11.81
C TYR A 176 -9.46 -17.55 -11.58
N ALA A 177 -8.55 -16.80 -10.96
CA ALA A 177 -7.25 -17.35 -10.60
C ALA A 177 -7.46 -18.33 -9.43
N SER A 178 -7.12 -19.59 -9.66
CA SER A 178 -6.90 -20.54 -8.57
C SER A 178 -5.59 -20.22 -7.87
N LEU A 179 -5.41 -20.69 -6.64
CA LEU A 179 -4.15 -20.52 -5.93
C LEU A 179 -2.99 -21.13 -6.74
N ASP A 180 -3.15 -22.29 -7.36
CA ASP A 180 -2.11 -22.92 -8.17
C ASP A 180 -1.73 -22.11 -9.42
N ASP A 181 -2.65 -21.31 -9.97
CA ASP A 181 -2.33 -20.36 -11.05
C ASP A 181 -1.35 -19.28 -10.57
N HIS A 182 -1.43 -18.86 -9.30
CA HIS A 182 -0.52 -17.86 -8.74
C HIS A 182 0.93 -18.33 -8.78
N GLY A 183 1.21 -19.58 -8.39
CA GLY A 183 2.57 -20.13 -8.40
C GLY A 183 3.20 -20.13 -9.80
N SER A 184 2.44 -20.60 -10.81
CA SER A 184 2.93 -20.68 -12.20
C SER A 184 3.08 -19.29 -12.84
N MET A 185 2.15 -18.36 -12.61
CA MET A 185 2.24 -16.99 -13.10
C MET A 185 3.40 -16.23 -12.46
N ASN A 186 3.63 -16.42 -11.16
CA ASN A 186 4.75 -15.83 -10.45
C ASN A 186 6.08 -16.38 -10.96
N TRP A 187 6.17 -17.70 -11.16
CA TRP A 187 7.33 -18.33 -11.77
C TRP A 187 7.64 -17.78 -13.16
N PHE A 188 6.62 -17.68 -14.01
CA PHE A 188 6.75 -17.11 -15.36
C PHE A 188 7.22 -15.66 -15.30
N ALA A 189 6.56 -14.82 -14.49
CA ALA A 189 6.85 -13.40 -14.40
C ALA A 189 8.30 -13.15 -13.95
N VAL A 190 8.78 -13.83 -12.92
CA VAL A 190 10.16 -13.62 -12.44
C VAL A 190 11.19 -14.13 -13.45
N ASN A 191 10.98 -15.29 -14.07
CA ASN A 191 11.91 -15.79 -15.09
C ASN A 191 11.92 -14.93 -16.36
N LEU A 192 10.80 -14.28 -16.69
CA LEU A 192 10.73 -13.28 -17.75
C LEU A 192 11.54 -12.03 -17.38
N LEU A 193 11.37 -11.51 -16.16
CA LEU A 193 12.10 -10.33 -15.69
C LEU A 193 13.61 -10.56 -15.54
N LEU A 194 14.02 -11.78 -15.20
CA LEU A 194 15.42 -12.19 -15.16
C LEU A 194 16.02 -12.45 -16.56
N ASP A 195 15.20 -12.34 -17.62
CA ASP A 195 15.58 -12.60 -19.00
C ASP A 195 16.09 -14.05 -19.21
N ASN A 196 15.62 -14.99 -18.37
CA ASN A 196 16.10 -16.37 -18.40
C ASN A 196 15.63 -17.12 -19.64
N PHE A 197 14.42 -16.83 -20.12
CA PHE A 197 13.86 -17.45 -21.32
C PHE A 197 14.66 -17.07 -22.58
N SER A 198 14.89 -15.78 -22.83
CA SER A 198 15.53 -15.33 -24.06
C SER A 198 17.04 -15.60 -24.08
N ARG A 199 17.70 -15.59 -22.92
CA ARG A 199 19.12 -15.95 -22.79
C ARG A 199 19.38 -17.45 -22.65
N LYS A 200 18.33 -18.29 -22.68
CA LYS A 200 18.43 -19.74 -22.44
C LYS A 200 19.20 -20.09 -21.16
N LYS A 201 19.04 -19.27 -20.12
CA LYS A 201 19.63 -19.53 -18.80
C LYS A 201 18.82 -20.61 -18.07
N PRO A 202 19.42 -21.33 -17.11
CA PRO A 202 18.67 -22.18 -16.20
C PRO A 202 17.52 -21.40 -15.55
N LEU A 203 16.30 -21.91 -15.66
CA LEU A 203 15.12 -21.27 -15.11
C LEU A 203 15.15 -21.37 -13.59
N ALA A 204 14.88 -20.26 -12.92
CA ALA A 204 14.91 -20.15 -11.48
C ALA A 204 13.66 -20.77 -10.85
N VAL A 205 13.83 -21.29 -9.63
CA VAL A 205 12.75 -21.68 -8.73
C VAL A 205 12.25 -20.45 -8.00
N ILE A 206 10.93 -20.23 -7.98
CA ILE A 206 10.33 -19.09 -7.30
C ILE A 206 9.53 -19.58 -6.09
N LEU A 207 9.86 -19.04 -4.92
CA LEU A 207 9.21 -19.31 -3.64
C LEU A 207 8.61 -18.02 -3.08
N SER A 208 7.35 -18.04 -2.69
CA SER A 208 6.64 -16.86 -2.20
C SER A 208 5.88 -17.19 -0.93
N LEU A 209 6.16 -16.47 0.16
CA LEU A 209 5.46 -16.61 1.43
C LEU A 209 4.56 -15.39 1.67
N GLN A 210 3.28 -15.62 1.90
CA GLN A 210 2.29 -14.59 2.25
C GLN A 210 1.67 -14.93 3.60
N ASN A 211 0.83 -14.04 4.14
CA ASN A 211 0.21 -14.25 5.46
C ASN A 211 -0.70 -15.48 5.49
N ALA A 212 -1.58 -15.58 4.50
CA ALA A 212 -2.65 -16.59 4.47
C ALA A 212 -2.32 -17.82 3.61
N PHE A 213 -1.22 -17.80 2.85
CA PHE A 213 -0.80 -18.93 2.02
C PHE A 213 0.65 -18.76 1.58
N PHE A 214 1.23 -19.83 1.04
CA PHE A 214 2.50 -19.77 0.31
C PHE A 214 2.32 -20.36 -1.09
N ASP A 215 3.19 -19.95 -2.02
CA ASP A 215 3.22 -20.44 -3.39
C ASP A 215 4.64 -20.83 -3.81
N MET A 216 4.75 -21.80 -4.70
CA MET A 216 5.97 -22.10 -5.43
C MET A 216 5.73 -22.37 -6.91
N GLY A 217 6.76 -22.16 -7.73
CA GLY A 217 6.78 -22.64 -9.11
C GLY A 217 8.18 -22.88 -9.63
N TYR A 218 8.35 -23.94 -10.42
CA TYR A 218 9.58 -24.24 -11.16
C TYR A 218 9.33 -25.19 -12.34
N SER A 219 10.19 -25.13 -13.37
CA SER A 219 10.13 -26.08 -14.49
C SER A 219 10.72 -27.44 -14.10
N LEU A 220 10.02 -28.52 -14.43
CA LEU A 220 10.53 -29.89 -14.36
C LEU A 220 11.46 -30.15 -15.55
N ASP A 221 12.50 -30.96 -15.31
CA ASP A 221 13.39 -31.43 -16.37
C ASP A 221 12.64 -32.47 -17.23
N THR A 222 12.99 -32.57 -18.51
CA THR A 222 12.31 -33.45 -19.47
C THR A 222 12.31 -34.92 -19.04
N ASP A 223 13.34 -35.33 -18.29
CA ASP A 223 13.57 -36.72 -17.88
C ASP A 223 13.25 -36.93 -16.39
N PHE A 224 12.36 -36.11 -15.81
CA PHE A 224 12.03 -36.19 -14.39
C PHE A 224 11.39 -37.55 -14.02
N ASN A 225 12.20 -38.42 -13.40
CA ASN A 225 11.84 -39.72 -12.84
C ASN A 225 10.90 -39.57 -11.64
N GLY A 226 9.63 -39.29 -11.92
CA GLY A 226 8.61 -39.00 -10.91
C GLY A 226 7.42 -38.22 -11.42
N PHE A 227 7.39 -37.86 -12.70
CA PHE A 227 6.32 -37.06 -13.32
C PHE A 227 4.91 -37.53 -12.94
N TRP A 228 4.64 -38.84 -13.02
CA TRP A 228 3.32 -39.40 -12.69
C TRP A 228 2.87 -39.13 -11.25
N LYS A 229 3.80 -38.99 -10.30
CA LYS A 229 3.48 -38.68 -8.89
C LYS A 229 3.09 -37.22 -8.69
N VAL A 230 3.47 -36.34 -9.60
CA VAL A 230 3.26 -34.89 -9.49
C VAL A 230 2.43 -34.31 -10.63
N LYS A 231 1.95 -35.13 -11.55
CA LYS A 231 1.20 -34.71 -12.75
C LYS A 231 0.05 -33.75 -12.43
N ASN A 232 -0.65 -33.98 -11.31
CA ASN A 232 -1.77 -33.14 -10.87
C ASN A 232 -1.35 -31.75 -10.38
N TYR A 233 -0.07 -31.52 -10.14
CA TYR A 233 0.53 -30.24 -9.74
C TYR A 233 1.35 -29.61 -10.87
N THR A 234 1.15 -30.08 -12.11
CA THR A 234 1.89 -29.56 -13.28
C THR A 234 0.98 -28.81 -14.23
N THR A 235 1.50 -27.72 -14.79
CA THR A 235 0.85 -26.95 -15.85
C THR A 235 1.83 -26.68 -16.99
N ILE A 236 1.33 -26.55 -18.21
CA ILE A 236 2.16 -26.21 -19.36
C ILE A 236 2.12 -24.70 -19.56
N VAL A 237 3.28 -24.07 -19.47
CA VAL A 237 3.46 -22.64 -19.77
C VAL A 237 4.19 -22.53 -21.10
N SER A 238 3.50 -21.98 -22.10
CA SER A 238 4.07 -21.71 -23.42
C SER A 238 4.70 -20.32 -23.45
N VAL A 239 5.98 -20.24 -23.80
CA VAL A 239 6.73 -18.99 -23.95
C VAL A 239 7.43 -19.01 -25.30
N GLN A 240 7.04 -18.09 -26.20
CA GLN A 240 7.49 -18.08 -27.59
C GLN A 240 7.17 -19.42 -28.29
N GLU A 241 8.18 -20.12 -28.80
CA GLU A 241 8.05 -21.41 -29.48
C GLU A 241 8.31 -22.61 -28.55
N SER A 242 8.53 -22.36 -27.25
CA SER A 242 8.86 -23.40 -26.27
C SER A 242 7.72 -23.63 -25.28
N ASN A 243 7.54 -24.90 -24.90
CA ASN A 243 6.60 -25.31 -23.86
C ASN A 243 7.38 -25.79 -22.64
N TYR A 244 7.03 -25.25 -21.47
CA TYR A 244 7.65 -25.62 -20.20
C TYR A 244 6.64 -26.36 -19.33
N CYS A 245 7.01 -27.54 -18.87
CA CYS A 245 6.25 -28.24 -17.84
C CYS A 245 6.62 -27.67 -16.48
N VAL A 246 5.69 -26.94 -15.86
CA VAL A 246 5.90 -26.20 -14.62
C VAL A 246 5.20 -26.93 -13.48
N TYR A 247 5.95 -27.36 -12.49
CA TYR A 247 5.40 -27.76 -11.19
C TYR A 247 5.01 -26.49 -10.44
N THR A 248 3.78 -26.42 -9.97
CA THR A 248 3.23 -25.30 -9.20
C THR A 248 2.47 -25.84 -8.00
N ARG A 249 2.56 -25.14 -6.88
CA ARG A 249 1.81 -25.52 -5.68
C ARG A 249 1.58 -24.33 -4.78
N SER A 250 0.36 -24.26 -4.26
CA SER A 250 -0.04 -23.24 -3.32
C SER A 250 -0.81 -23.85 -2.14
N GLU A 251 -0.37 -23.61 -0.91
CA GLU A 251 -1.06 -24.12 0.28
C GLU A 251 -1.44 -22.98 1.23
N THR A 252 -2.72 -22.94 1.60
CA THR A 252 -3.26 -21.92 2.51
C THR A 252 -2.78 -22.10 3.95
N GLY A 253 -2.61 -23.34 4.41
CA GLY A 253 -2.16 -23.56 5.79
C GLY A 253 -0.71 -23.11 6.05
N LEU A 254 0.13 -23.09 5.02
CA LEU A 254 1.57 -22.80 5.12
C LEU A 254 1.92 -21.30 4.94
N GLY A 255 0.92 -20.40 4.93
CA GLY A 255 1.18 -18.96 5.04
C GLY A 255 1.72 -18.58 6.42
N SER A 256 2.40 -17.43 6.57
CA SER A 256 3.06 -17.07 7.83
C SER A 256 2.10 -16.96 9.02
N ASP A 257 0.96 -16.30 8.85
CA ASP A 257 0.00 -16.09 9.94
C ASP A 257 -0.82 -17.37 10.20
N ASN A 258 -1.20 -18.07 9.12
CA ASN A 258 -1.89 -19.35 9.22
C ASN A 258 -1.01 -20.41 9.89
N ALA A 259 0.27 -20.51 9.52
CA ALA A 259 1.22 -21.45 10.11
C ALA A 259 1.46 -21.15 11.60
N ARG A 260 1.66 -19.88 11.99
CA ARG A 260 1.75 -19.48 13.41
C ARG A 260 0.56 -20.01 14.19
N MET A 261 -0.65 -19.67 13.77
CA MET A 261 -1.85 -20.02 14.50
C MET A 261 -2.10 -21.52 14.50
N SER A 262 -1.89 -22.21 13.37
CA SER A 262 -2.00 -23.67 13.31
C SER A 262 -0.98 -24.37 14.21
N ILE A 263 0.23 -23.84 14.36
CA ILE A 263 1.24 -24.39 15.27
C ILE A 263 0.90 -24.10 16.73
N PHE A 264 0.50 -22.88 17.08
CA PHE A 264 0.12 -22.54 18.46
C PHE A 264 -1.13 -23.27 18.95
N MET A 265 -2.02 -23.68 18.04
CA MET A 265 -3.20 -24.48 18.37
C MET A 265 -2.90 -25.97 18.65
N GLN A 266 -1.73 -26.50 18.28
CA GLN A 266 -1.37 -27.90 18.55
C GLN A 266 -1.31 -28.16 20.06
N GLY A 267 -2.04 -29.16 20.55
CA GLY A 267 -2.14 -29.46 21.99
C GLY A 267 -2.97 -28.45 22.80
N ASN A 268 -3.55 -27.45 22.12
CA ASN A 268 -4.42 -26.43 22.70
C ASN A 268 -5.81 -26.45 22.05
N GLU A 269 -6.26 -27.62 21.59
CA GLU A 269 -7.53 -27.75 20.88
C GLU A 269 -8.68 -27.23 21.74
N ASN A 270 -9.51 -26.37 21.15
CA ASN A 270 -10.67 -25.71 21.78
C ASN A 270 -10.38 -24.72 22.92
N LYS A 271 -9.12 -24.42 23.22
CA LYS A 271 -8.75 -23.43 24.24
C LYS A 271 -8.70 -22.01 23.67
N GLU A 272 -9.02 -21.02 24.52
CA GLU A 272 -8.83 -19.60 24.20
C GLU A 272 -7.41 -19.11 24.52
N VAL A 273 -6.74 -19.76 25.47
CA VAL A 273 -5.33 -19.52 25.79
C VAL A 273 -4.49 -20.59 25.07
N LEU A 274 -3.65 -20.15 24.14
CA LEU A 274 -2.74 -20.97 23.36
C LEU A 274 -1.34 -20.86 23.94
N ARG A 275 -0.87 -21.94 24.57
CA ARG A 275 0.49 -22.02 25.13
C ARG A 275 1.42 -22.69 24.14
N SER A 276 2.53 -22.02 23.80
CA SER A 276 3.46 -22.57 22.81
C SER A 276 4.92 -22.42 23.24
N PRO A 277 5.76 -23.47 23.06
CA PRO A 277 7.21 -23.38 23.24
C PRO A 277 7.89 -22.47 22.21
N CYS A 278 7.18 -22.09 21.15
CA CYS A 278 7.64 -21.15 20.13
C CYS A 278 7.59 -19.68 20.53
N LEU A 279 7.02 -19.36 21.69
CA LEU A 279 6.87 -18.00 22.19
C LEU A 279 7.74 -17.79 23.44
N PRO A 280 8.28 -16.59 23.67
CA PRO A 280 9.05 -16.30 24.88
C PRO A 280 8.22 -16.53 26.15
N PRO A 281 8.74 -17.14 27.22
CA PRO A 281 7.96 -17.52 28.41
C PRO A 281 7.17 -16.38 29.05
N ASN A 282 7.71 -15.15 29.04
CA ASN A 282 7.07 -13.97 29.62
C ASN A 282 6.16 -13.21 28.64
N MET A 283 6.02 -13.69 27.40
CA MET A 283 5.15 -13.09 26.40
C MET A 283 3.69 -13.43 26.68
N TRP A 284 2.84 -12.41 26.63
CA TRP A 284 1.40 -12.54 26.54
C TRP A 284 0.85 -11.57 25.49
N ALA A 285 0.02 -12.06 24.56
CA ALA A 285 -0.58 -11.22 23.53
C ALA A 285 -1.97 -11.69 23.16
N LYS A 286 -2.91 -10.75 22.97
CA LYS A 286 -4.23 -11.06 22.41
C LYS A 286 -4.19 -10.94 20.89
N VAL A 287 -4.65 -11.97 20.20
CA VAL A 287 -4.69 -12.02 18.73
C VAL A 287 -6.06 -12.44 18.22
N MET A 288 -6.44 -11.94 17.04
CA MET A 288 -7.64 -12.36 16.33
C MET A 288 -7.26 -13.28 15.18
N PHE A 289 -7.87 -14.46 15.12
CA PHE A 289 -7.68 -15.40 14.02
C PHE A 289 -9.00 -16.05 13.64
N ASN A 290 -9.35 -16.05 12.35
CA ASN A 290 -10.62 -16.58 11.83
C ASN A 290 -11.85 -16.09 12.61
N LYS A 291 -11.87 -14.79 12.95
CA LYS A 291 -12.93 -14.11 13.73
C LYS A 291 -13.09 -14.59 15.19
N ARG A 292 -12.12 -15.34 15.73
CA ARG A 292 -12.06 -15.74 17.14
C ARG A 292 -10.86 -15.09 17.82
N ALA A 293 -11.06 -14.65 19.07
CA ALA A 293 -10.00 -14.10 19.90
C ALA A 293 -9.24 -15.22 20.62
N TYR A 294 -7.92 -15.08 20.69
CA TYR A 294 -7.01 -15.98 21.39
C TYR A 294 -6.03 -15.18 22.24
N VAL A 295 -5.60 -15.78 23.35
CA VAL A 295 -4.49 -15.29 24.17
C VAL A 295 -3.29 -16.19 23.89
N LEU A 296 -2.22 -15.64 23.33
CA LEU A 296 -0.96 -16.34 23.13
C LEU A 296 -0.10 -16.21 24.39
N GLN A 297 0.50 -17.31 24.83
CA GLN A 297 1.40 -17.36 25.98
C GLN A 297 2.61 -18.26 25.69
N GLY A 298 3.80 -17.84 26.12
CA GLY A 298 4.99 -18.70 26.10
C GLY A 298 4.93 -19.85 27.10
N SER A 299 5.41 -21.01 26.69
CA SER A 299 5.60 -22.16 27.58
C SER A 299 7.02 -22.16 28.14
N THR A 300 7.18 -22.46 29.43
CA THR A 300 8.51 -22.70 30.02
C THR A 300 9.08 -24.03 29.51
N PRO A 301 10.39 -24.13 29.22
CA PRO A 301 11.01 -25.40 28.84
C PRO A 301 10.76 -26.44 29.93
N SER A 302 10.24 -27.61 29.57
CA SER A 302 10.16 -28.73 30.50
C SER A 302 11.58 -29.21 30.79
N SER A 303 12.14 -28.85 31.94
CA SER A 303 13.42 -29.36 32.41
C SER A 303 13.32 -30.88 32.58
N SER A 304 14.10 -31.63 31.80
CA SER A 304 14.55 -32.95 32.24
C SER A 304 15.42 -32.75 33.50
N GLU A 305 14.96 -33.35 34.59
CA GLU A 305 15.67 -33.64 35.86
C GLU A 305 17.11 -33.10 35.99
N SER A 306 17.29 -32.01 36.74
CA SER A 306 18.41 -31.86 37.67
C SER A 306 18.10 -30.72 38.65
N SER A 307 18.21 -31.05 39.92
CA SER A 307 18.13 -30.18 41.09
C SER A 307 19.24 -29.12 41.07
N GLY A 308 18.88 -27.87 41.35
CA GLY A 308 19.81 -26.81 41.77
C GLY A 308 19.62 -25.52 40.98
N ASP A 309 19.06 -24.52 41.66
CA ASP A 309 19.11 -23.08 41.37
C ASP A 309 19.43 -22.69 39.93
N PHE A 310 18.41 -22.59 39.08
CA PHE A 310 18.49 -21.88 37.81
C PHE A 310 17.31 -20.93 37.72
N GLU A 311 17.60 -19.62 37.70
CA GLU A 311 16.68 -18.59 37.24
C GLU A 311 16.06 -19.04 35.91
N GLY A 312 14.73 -19.04 35.82
CA GLY A 312 14.01 -19.54 34.66
C GLY A 312 14.49 -18.84 33.38
N SER A 313 14.89 -19.62 32.37
CA SER A 313 15.40 -19.05 31.13
C SER A 313 14.31 -18.25 30.41
N ASP A 314 14.53 -16.95 30.22
CA ASP A 314 13.65 -16.05 29.43
C ASP A 314 13.66 -16.36 27.92
N SER A 315 14.40 -17.38 27.49
CA SER A 315 14.59 -17.78 26.09
C SER A 315 13.47 -18.69 25.57
N VAL A 316 13.20 -18.61 24.26
CA VAL A 316 12.30 -19.54 23.56
C VAL A 316 12.86 -20.97 23.55
N ASP A 317 12.02 -21.98 23.77
CA ASP A 317 12.40 -23.39 23.62
C ASP A 317 12.52 -23.75 22.13
N ILE A 318 13.73 -23.57 21.59
CA ILE A 318 14.05 -23.85 20.19
C ILE A 318 13.72 -25.30 19.82
N GLN A 319 13.97 -26.26 20.71
CA GLN A 319 13.80 -27.68 20.41
C GLN A 319 12.33 -28.07 20.40
N GLY A 320 11.57 -27.66 21.42
CA GLY A 320 10.12 -27.83 21.47
C GLY A 320 9.45 -27.16 20.27
N CYS A 321 9.78 -25.90 20.00
CA CYS A 321 9.24 -25.19 18.86
C CYS A 321 9.56 -25.86 17.52
N THR A 322 10.80 -26.31 17.34
CA THR A 322 11.21 -27.02 16.11
C THR A 322 10.48 -28.36 15.96
N ASN A 323 10.09 -29.01 17.05
CA ASN A 323 9.28 -30.23 17.00
C ASN A 323 7.83 -29.93 16.60
N ASP A 324 7.21 -28.88 17.13
CA ASP A 324 5.85 -28.47 16.74
C ASP A 324 5.79 -28.07 15.25
N ILE A 325 6.81 -27.34 14.77
CA ILE A 325 6.93 -27.00 13.35
C ILE A 325 7.10 -28.28 12.50
N LYS A 326 7.88 -29.27 12.95
CA LYS A 326 8.03 -30.55 12.23
C LYS A 326 6.70 -31.28 12.12
N GLN A 327 5.98 -31.42 13.23
CA GLN A 327 4.69 -32.10 13.27
C GLN A 327 3.69 -31.40 12.36
N PHE A 328 3.68 -30.07 12.37
CA PHE A 328 2.88 -29.27 11.43
C PHE A 328 3.18 -29.60 9.97
N LEU A 329 4.47 -29.58 9.59
CA LEU A 329 4.90 -29.79 8.20
C LEU A 329 4.67 -31.23 7.71
N GLN A 330 4.59 -32.22 8.61
CA GLN A 330 4.28 -33.61 8.25
C GLN A 330 2.87 -33.77 7.66
N ASN A 331 1.96 -32.83 7.92
CA ASN A 331 0.62 -32.83 7.33
C ASN A 331 0.63 -32.44 5.84
N TYR A 332 1.79 -32.04 5.30
CA TYR A 332 1.93 -31.61 3.92
C TYR A 332 2.96 -32.49 3.19
N ASN A 333 2.59 -32.96 2.00
CA ASN A 333 3.54 -33.66 1.13
C ASN A 333 4.69 -32.73 0.75
N SER A 334 5.96 -33.16 0.75
CA SER A 334 7.05 -32.33 0.22
C SER A 334 6.99 -32.26 -1.32
N PRO A 335 7.38 -31.12 -1.95
CA PRO A 335 7.64 -31.09 -3.38
C PRO A 335 8.84 -31.97 -3.77
N PRO A 336 9.03 -32.24 -5.08
CA PRO A 336 10.27 -32.80 -5.59
C PRO A 336 11.51 -31.97 -5.18
N PRO A 337 12.70 -32.60 -5.05
CA PRO A 337 13.91 -31.92 -4.62
C PRO A 337 14.29 -30.72 -5.50
N LEU A 338 14.71 -29.65 -4.83
CA LEU A 338 15.13 -28.39 -5.47
C LEU A 338 16.66 -28.20 -5.48
N THR A 339 17.41 -29.19 -5.00
CA THR A 339 18.87 -29.13 -4.81
C THR A 339 19.60 -28.76 -6.09
N GLY A 340 20.56 -27.83 -5.99
CA GLY A 340 21.38 -27.38 -7.13
C GLY A 340 20.68 -26.39 -8.06
N ARG A 341 19.39 -26.10 -7.86
CA ARG A 341 18.68 -25.07 -8.63
C ARG A 341 18.98 -23.68 -8.09
N THR A 342 18.84 -22.68 -8.96
CA THR A 342 18.84 -21.27 -8.55
C THR A 342 17.48 -20.93 -7.96
N ILE A 343 17.46 -20.52 -6.69
CA ILE A 343 16.22 -20.27 -5.93
C ILE A 343 16.10 -18.78 -5.61
N TYR A 344 14.91 -18.23 -5.89
CA TYR A 344 14.50 -16.90 -5.47
C TYR A 344 13.36 -17.01 -4.46
N ALA A 345 13.54 -16.43 -3.27
CA ALA A 345 12.50 -16.33 -2.27
C ALA A 345 12.11 -14.85 -2.04
N ARG A 346 10.80 -14.58 -1.96
CA ARG A 346 10.24 -13.23 -1.96
C ARG A 346 9.09 -13.05 -0.95
N ARG A 347 8.56 -11.82 -0.85
CA ARG A 347 7.45 -11.43 0.05
C ARG A 347 7.82 -11.61 1.52
N ASN A 348 7.09 -12.37 2.33
CA ASN A 348 7.35 -12.48 3.76
C ASN A 348 8.70 -13.13 4.08
N TYR A 349 9.27 -13.91 3.17
CA TYR A 349 10.67 -14.33 3.29
C TYR A 349 11.60 -13.11 3.41
N TYR A 350 11.40 -12.09 2.57
CA TYR A 350 12.19 -10.86 2.64
C TYR A 350 11.93 -10.09 3.95
N SER A 351 10.66 -9.86 4.32
CA SER A 351 10.34 -9.01 5.48
C SER A 351 10.81 -9.63 6.80
N VAL A 352 10.71 -10.95 6.95
CA VAL A 352 11.24 -11.66 8.13
C VAL A 352 12.77 -11.56 8.17
N LEU A 353 13.45 -11.83 7.05
CA LEU A 353 14.91 -11.79 7.00
C LEU A 353 15.47 -10.37 7.14
N GLN A 354 14.72 -9.35 6.71
CA GLN A 354 15.04 -7.94 6.95
C GLN A 354 14.95 -7.61 8.44
N ARG A 355 13.88 -8.00 9.15
CA ARG A 355 13.76 -7.83 10.61
C ARG A 355 14.90 -8.53 11.37
N ALA A 356 15.44 -9.61 10.81
CA ALA A 356 16.60 -10.32 11.34
C ALA A 356 17.96 -9.72 10.93
N ASN A 357 17.99 -8.57 10.24
CA ASN A 357 19.19 -7.93 9.71
C ASN A 357 20.02 -8.84 8.77
N LEU A 358 19.39 -9.80 8.10
CA LEU A 358 20.04 -10.65 7.10
C LEU A 358 19.96 -10.07 5.69
N VAL A 359 19.05 -9.11 5.47
CA VAL A 359 18.81 -8.49 4.16
C VAL A 359 18.65 -6.99 4.34
N THR A 360 19.25 -6.21 3.44
CA THR A 360 19.15 -4.75 3.42
C THR A 360 18.45 -4.29 2.16
N TYR A 361 17.44 -3.43 2.31
CA TYR A 361 16.74 -2.83 1.18
C TYR A 361 17.68 -1.89 0.39
N PRO A 362 17.56 -1.74 -0.95
CA PRO A 362 16.78 -2.51 -1.93
C PRO A 362 17.51 -3.75 -2.49
N LYS A 363 18.62 -4.16 -1.87
CA LYS A 363 19.56 -5.06 -2.53
C LYS A 363 19.04 -6.48 -2.52
N GLU A 364 19.18 -7.16 -3.66
CA GLU A 364 19.14 -8.62 -3.66
C GLU A 364 20.30 -9.13 -2.82
N VAL A 365 20.00 -10.07 -1.92
CA VAL A 365 21.00 -10.70 -1.06
C VAL A 365 21.00 -12.20 -1.32
N VAL A 366 22.20 -12.78 -1.37
CA VAL A 366 22.39 -14.22 -1.48
C VAL A 366 22.83 -14.74 -0.12
N LEU A 367 22.03 -15.63 0.47
CA LEU A 367 22.31 -16.22 1.78
C LEU A 367 22.16 -17.74 1.75
N LYS A 368 22.83 -18.42 2.67
CA LYS A 368 22.72 -19.86 2.87
C LYS A 368 21.54 -20.18 3.77
N VAL A 369 20.97 -21.37 3.62
CA VAL A 369 19.90 -21.85 4.52
C VAL A 369 20.37 -21.85 5.99
N ALA A 370 21.64 -22.18 6.24
CA ALA A 370 22.27 -22.12 7.56
C ALA A 370 22.29 -20.71 8.20
N ASP A 371 22.36 -19.64 7.39
CA ASP A 371 22.40 -18.26 7.90
C ASP A 371 21.08 -17.91 8.59
N ILE A 372 19.96 -18.43 8.08
CA ILE A 372 18.63 -18.26 8.65
C ILE A 372 18.54 -18.95 10.02
N TYR A 373 19.05 -20.17 10.14
CA TYR A 373 19.05 -20.89 11.42
C TYR A 373 19.97 -20.22 12.44
N THR A 374 21.09 -19.68 11.99
CA THR A 374 22.01 -18.92 12.86
C THR A 374 21.32 -17.66 13.40
N ALA A 375 20.60 -16.93 12.56
CA ALA A 375 19.78 -15.81 13.00
C ALA A 375 18.65 -16.25 13.92
N ALA A 376 17.98 -17.37 13.64
CA ALA A 376 16.93 -17.92 14.50
C ALA A 376 17.44 -18.13 15.92
N LYS A 377 18.57 -18.84 16.08
CA LYS A 377 19.20 -19.08 17.40
C LYS A 377 19.49 -17.76 18.13
N ARG A 378 20.04 -16.78 17.43
CA ARG A 378 20.32 -15.45 18.00
C ARG A 378 19.05 -14.76 18.49
N GLU A 379 17.97 -14.78 17.72
CA GLU A 379 16.71 -14.12 18.09
C GLU A 379 15.97 -14.85 19.20
N CYS A 380 16.02 -16.19 19.22
CA CYS A 380 15.38 -17.01 20.25
C CYS A 380 16.05 -16.90 21.63
N SER A 381 17.33 -16.53 21.69
CA SER A 381 18.08 -16.33 22.93
C SER A 381 17.96 -14.91 23.53
N ARG A 382 17.17 -14.01 22.91
CA ARG A 382 16.99 -12.65 23.46
C ARG A 382 16.07 -12.68 24.67
N ALA A 383 16.55 -12.19 25.81
CA ALA A 383 15.75 -12.05 27.04
C ALA A 383 14.57 -11.08 26.86
N THR A 384 14.78 -9.96 26.15
CA THR A 384 13.75 -8.95 25.86
C THR A 384 13.61 -8.75 24.34
N PRO A 385 12.87 -9.63 23.65
CA PRO A 385 12.69 -9.49 22.21
C PRO A 385 11.81 -8.29 21.87
N THR A 386 12.29 -7.43 20.96
CA THR A 386 11.49 -6.33 20.39
C THR A 386 10.42 -6.83 19.43
N ASP A 387 10.59 -8.04 18.91
CA ASP A 387 9.63 -8.74 18.07
C ASP A 387 9.50 -10.18 18.57
N TYR A 388 8.38 -10.45 19.23
CA TYR A 388 8.12 -11.73 19.87
C TYR A 388 7.91 -12.88 18.88
N PHE A 389 7.61 -12.60 17.61
CA PHE A 389 7.38 -13.64 16.59
C PHE A 389 8.60 -13.93 15.73
N LEU A 390 9.63 -13.06 15.74
CA LEU A 390 10.78 -13.19 14.85
C LEU A 390 11.56 -14.50 15.05
N CYS A 391 11.75 -14.95 16.29
CA CYS A 391 12.37 -16.26 16.58
C CYS A 391 11.59 -17.40 15.90
N PHE A 392 10.28 -17.47 16.13
CA PHE A 392 9.41 -18.46 15.51
C PHE A 392 9.46 -18.38 13.98
N ASP A 393 9.35 -17.18 13.40
CA ASP A 393 9.31 -17.00 11.95
C ASP A 393 10.59 -17.51 11.27
N LEU A 394 11.75 -17.25 11.89
CA LEU A 394 13.04 -17.72 11.38
C LEU A 394 13.16 -19.24 11.51
N LEU A 395 12.74 -19.82 12.63
CA LEU A 395 12.68 -21.29 12.80
C LEU A 395 11.72 -21.92 11.79
N TYR A 396 10.57 -21.30 11.55
CA TYR A 396 9.58 -21.74 10.57
C TYR A 396 10.16 -21.71 9.15
N ILE A 397 10.72 -20.58 8.71
CA ILE A 397 11.36 -20.45 7.39
C ILE A 397 12.49 -21.46 7.23
N TYR A 398 13.35 -21.62 8.23
CA TYR A 398 14.42 -22.61 8.19
C TYR A 398 13.89 -24.04 8.03
N ASN A 399 12.86 -24.43 8.78
CA ASN A 399 12.27 -25.77 8.67
C ASN A 399 11.49 -25.95 7.35
N VAL A 400 10.86 -24.91 6.82
CA VAL A 400 10.27 -24.95 5.47
C VAL A 400 11.36 -25.18 4.41
N PHE A 401 12.50 -24.50 4.50
CA PHE A 401 13.60 -24.71 3.55
C PHE A 401 14.27 -26.08 3.71
N SER A 402 14.68 -26.43 4.93
CA SER A 402 15.45 -27.65 5.19
C SER A 402 14.61 -28.93 5.12
N ARG A 403 13.35 -28.90 5.58
CA ARG A 403 12.50 -30.11 5.68
C ARG A 403 11.46 -30.19 4.59
N PHE A 404 10.71 -29.10 4.37
CA PHE A 404 9.65 -29.13 3.38
C PHE A 404 10.23 -29.10 1.97
N TYR A 405 11.13 -28.16 1.66
CA TYR A 405 11.82 -28.08 0.37
C TYR A 405 13.05 -28.99 0.25
N LYS A 406 13.50 -29.60 1.35
CA LYS A 406 14.66 -30.52 1.41
C LYS A 406 15.96 -29.88 0.92
N LEU A 407 16.16 -28.60 1.24
CA LEU A 407 17.38 -27.87 0.91
C LEU A 407 18.45 -28.10 1.96
N TRP A 408 19.70 -28.24 1.51
CA TRP A 408 20.85 -28.35 2.40
C TRP A 408 21.24 -26.99 2.97
N ASP A 409 21.96 -27.02 4.09
CA ASP A 409 22.40 -25.85 4.82
C ASP A 409 23.28 -24.90 3.99
N ASP A 410 24.04 -25.43 3.03
CA ASP A 410 24.91 -24.69 2.13
C ASP A 410 24.20 -24.17 0.87
N GLN A 411 22.96 -24.59 0.61
CA GLN A 411 22.17 -24.12 -0.52
C GLN A 411 22.00 -22.59 -0.45
N LYS A 412 22.39 -21.92 -1.53
CA LYS A 412 22.23 -20.47 -1.69
C LYS A 412 20.81 -20.13 -2.12
N ILE A 413 20.20 -19.17 -1.42
CA ILE A 413 18.89 -18.60 -1.71
C ILE A 413 19.07 -17.12 -2.03
N ARG A 414 18.48 -16.68 -3.14
CA ARG A 414 18.43 -15.27 -3.51
C ARG A 414 17.17 -14.63 -2.93
N ILE A 415 17.34 -13.65 -2.07
CA ILE A 415 16.27 -12.90 -1.45
C ILE A 415 16.14 -11.57 -2.16
N SER A 416 15.01 -11.34 -2.83
CA SER A 416 14.81 -10.16 -3.68
C SER A 416 13.49 -9.45 -3.38
N VAL A 417 13.53 -8.12 -3.45
CA VAL A 417 12.34 -7.25 -3.48
C VAL A 417 12.26 -6.63 -4.86
N THR A 418 11.24 -6.97 -5.63
CA THR A 418 10.80 -6.17 -6.78
C THR A 418 9.35 -6.56 -7.14
N LEU A 419 8.42 -5.66 -7.50
CA LEU A 419 8.38 -4.19 -7.57
C LEU A 419 6.96 -3.75 -7.16
N GLU A 420 6.87 -2.96 -6.11
CA GLU A 420 6.15 -1.68 -6.10
C GLU A 420 6.68 -0.95 -4.89
N SER A 421 7.57 -0.05 -5.18
CA SER A 421 8.35 0.64 -4.18
C SER A 421 8.23 2.09 -4.56
N ILE A 422 8.13 2.98 -3.56
CA ILE A 422 7.93 4.42 -3.76
C ILE A 422 8.99 4.98 -4.74
N LYS A 423 10.15 4.32 -4.86
CA LYS A 423 11.18 4.56 -5.89
C LYS A 423 10.68 4.51 -7.33
N SER A 424 9.83 3.57 -7.69
CA SER A 424 9.27 3.50 -9.05
C SER A 424 8.39 4.71 -9.36
N LEU A 425 7.64 5.20 -8.36
CA LEU A 425 6.87 6.44 -8.50
C LEU A 425 7.80 7.65 -8.62
N VAL A 426 8.88 7.69 -7.83
CA VAL A 426 9.90 8.73 -7.93
C VAL A 426 10.60 8.69 -9.30
N ASP A 427 10.98 7.51 -9.79
CA ASP A 427 11.63 7.35 -11.10
C ASP A 427 10.72 7.77 -12.25
N GLU A 428 9.41 7.56 -12.12
CA GLU A 428 8.41 7.95 -13.10
C GLU A 428 8.12 9.46 -13.10
N ASN A 429 8.07 10.08 -11.91
CA ASN A 429 7.56 11.45 -11.75
C ASN A 429 8.67 12.50 -11.53
N VAL A 430 9.88 12.08 -11.16
CA VAL A 430 11.03 12.98 -10.95
C VAL A 430 12.21 12.55 -11.86
N PRO A 431 12.40 13.24 -13.00
CA PRO A 431 13.51 12.97 -13.92
C PRO A 431 14.85 13.00 -13.19
N ALA A 432 15.78 12.11 -13.55
CA ALA A 432 17.11 12.03 -12.93
C ALA A 432 17.84 13.38 -12.90
N SER A 433 17.74 14.17 -13.97
CA SER A 433 18.32 15.51 -14.10
C SER A 433 17.71 16.58 -13.19
N LYS A 434 16.59 16.27 -12.52
CA LYS A 434 15.90 17.18 -11.60
C LYS A 434 16.00 16.73 -10.16
N ARG A 435 16.55 15.54 -9.86
CA ARG A 435 16.57 14.98 -8.49
C ARG A 435 17.42 15.83 -7.55
N GLU A 436 18.61 16.22 -8.00
CA GLU A 436 19.54 17.05 -7.23
C GLU A 436 18.99 18.45 -6.90
N THR A 437 18.00 18.93 -7.66
CA THR A 437 17.30 20.20 -7.43
C THR A 437 15.87 19.99 -6.95
N SER A 438 15.48 18.77 -6.59
CA SER A 438 14.14 18.46 -6.09
C SER A 438 14.22 18.22 -4.59
N ALA A 439 13.28 18.81 -3.86
CA ALA A 439 13.07 18.50 -2.46
C ALA A 439 12.38 17.13 -2.31
N PHE A 440 12.94 16.28 -1.45
CA PHE A 440 12.30 15.08 -0.93
C PHE A 440 12.05 15.26 0.57
N VAL A 441 10.79 15.35 0.95
CA VAL A 441 10.38 15.56 2.34
C VAL A 441 9.72 14.28 2.83
N PHE A 442 10.28 13.71 3.89
CA PHE A 442 9.67 12.62 4.63
C PHE A 442 9.18 13.17 5.97
N VAL A 443 7.91 12.93 6.26
CA VAL A 443 7.25 13.38 7.48
C VAL A 443 6.75 12.16 8.23
N GLN A 444 7.02 12.13 9.52
CA GLN A 444 6.44 11.14 10.42
C GLN A 444 5.26 11.77 11.15
N ASN A 445 4.18 11.00 11.30
CA ASN A 445 3.05 11.46 12.11
C ASN A 445 3.43 11.43 13.60
N GLN A 446 2.84 12.33 14.39
CA GLN A 446 3.12 12.50 15.80
C GLN A 446 2.82 11.24 16.63
N GLU A 447 1.88 10.38 16.23
CA GLU A 447 1.59 9.15 17.00
C GLU A 447 2.73 8.12 16.92
N LEU A 448 3.63 8.21 15.93
CA LEU A 448 4.86 7.42 15.92
C LEU A 448 5.80 7.84 17.07
N LYS A 449 5.74 9.08 17.54
CA LYS A 449 6.52 9.56 18.69
C LYS A 449 5.99 9.01 20.02
N GLU A 450 4.72 8.62 20.07
CA GLU A 450 4.13 7.96 21.23
C GLU A 450 4.52 6.47 21.33
N LEU A 451 5.10 5.92 20.26
CA LEU A 451 5.75 4.61 20.26
C LEU A 451 7.19 4.75 20.76
N ASP A 452 7.78 3.61 21.16
CA ASP A 452 9.18 3.53 21.62
C ASP A 452 10.16 4.32 20.73
N ASP A 453 10.92 5.25 21.32
CA ASP A 453 11.84 6.17 20.63
C ASP A 453 12.81 5.44 19.68
N LYS A 454 13.20 4.21 20.05
CA LYS A 454 14.11 3.38 19.25
C LYS A 454 13.44 2.92 17.95
N TYR A 455 12.15 2.60 17.98
CA TYR A 455 11.39 2.19 16.80
C TYR A 455 11.29 3.34 15.80
N THR A 456 10.99 4.54 16.28
CA THR A 456 10.77 5.73 15.44
C THR A 456 12.04 6.18 14.71
N ARG A 457 13.17 6.17 15.41
CA ARG A 457 14.51 6.39 14.80
C ARG A 457 14.87 5.32 13.79
N THR A 458 14.52 4.06 14.06
CA THR A 458 14.78 2.95 13.13
C THR A 458 13.99 3.11 11.83
N VAL A 459 12.73 3.53 11.91
CA VAL A 459 11.89 3.81 10.73
C VAL A 459 12.45 4.97 9.93
N ALA A 460 12.81 6.07 10.58
CA ALA A 460 13.41 7.25 9.96
C ALA A 460 14.69 6.88 9.19
N ALA A 461 15.66 6.25 9.86
CA ALA A 461 16.92 5.82 9.26
C ALA A 461 16.72 4.85 8.08
N SER A 462 15.76 3.93 8.20
CA SER A 462 15.44 2.99 7.12
C SER A 462 14.90 3.69 5.88
N VAL A 463 14.05 4.72 6.03
CA VAL A 463 13.53 5.50 4.90
C VAL A 463 14.62 6.38 4.29
N GLN A 464 15.51 6.95 5.10
CA GLN A 464 16.64 7.71 4.60
C GLN A 464 17.60 6.86 3.77
N GLN A 465 18.06 5.73 4.32
CA GLN A 465 18.89 4.75 3.61
C GLN A 465 18.21 4.27 2.32
N TYR A 466 16.88 4.14 2.37
CA TYR A 466 16.10 3.75 1.21
C TYR A 466 16.21 4.78 0.08
N PHE A 467 16.15 6.09 0.33
CA PHE A 467 16.19 7.13 -0.73
C PHE A 467 17.56 7.74 -1.03
N GLU A 468 18.58 7.43 -0.22
CA GLU A 468 19.96 7.91 -0.39
C GLU A 468 20.48 7.89 -1.85
N PRO A 469 20.27 6.82 -2.67
CA PRO A 469 20.79 6.78 -4.03
C PRO A 469 20.14 7.77 -5.03
N TYR A 470 19.07 8.48 -4.64
CA TYR A 470 18.39 9.44 -5.52
C TYR A 470 19.02 10.83 -5.48
N HIS A 471 19.88 11.12 -4.51
CA HIS A 471 20.59 12.40 -4.37
C HIS A 471 19.67 13.61 -4.42
N PHE A 472 18.57 13.60 -3.66
CA PHE A 472 17.68 14.76 -3.55
C PHE A 472 18.35 15.95 -2.86
N GLN A 473 17.91 17.18 -3.17
CA GLN A 473 18.46 18.43 -2.62
C GLN A 473 18.32 18.51 -1.09
N SER A 474 17.22 18.00 -0.55
CA SER A 474 16.92 18.06 0.88
C SER A 474 17.65 16.97 1.66
N LYS A 475 18.38 17.40 2.70
CA LYS A 475 18.86 16.50 3.75
C LYS A 475 17.67 16.06 4.58
N PHE A 476 17.45 14.75 4.65
CA PHE A 476 16.51 14.13 5.56
C PHE A 476 16.73 14.69 6.97
N LYS A 477 15.73 15.39 7.54
CA LYS A 477 15.77 15.78 8.95
C LYS A 477 15.12 14.64 9.73
N GLU A 478 15.95 13.84 10.41
CA GLU A 478 15.58 12.62 11.15
C GLU A 478 14.41 12.80 12.14
N GLU A 479 14.05 14.04 12.48
CA GLU A 479 13.08 14.38 13.53
C GLU A 479 11.95 15.31 13.05
N THR A 480 11.63 15.35 11.75
CA THR A 480 10.48 16.15 11.28
C THR A 480 9.17 15.42 11.58
N PHE A 481 8.76 15.51 12.84
CA PHE A 481 7.39 15.24 13.25
C PHE A 481 6.56 16.46 12.88
N LEU A 482 5.46 16.23 12.18
CA LEU A 482 4.48 17.27 12.00
C LEU A 482 3.53 17.19 13.18
N GLU A 483 3.44 18.27 13.96
CA GLU A 483 2.41 18.35 14.99
C GLU A 483 1.03 18.45 14.33
N ASP A 484 -0.03 17.91 14.95
CA ASP A 484 -1.40 18.01 14.42
C ASP A 484 -1.76 19.47 14.08
N ALA A 485 -1.33 20.40 14.93
CA ALA A 485 -1.49 21.84 14.71
C ALA A 485 -0.83 22.33 13.41
N GLU A 486 0.30 21.76 13.01
CA GLU A 486 0.98 22.12 11.75
C GLU A 486 0.21 21.57 10.53
N GLU A 487 -0.42 20.39 10.63
CA GLU A 487 -1.27 19.85 9.55
C GLU A 487 -2.40 20.82 9.18
N GLY A 488 -3.11 21.33 10.18
CA GLY A 488 -4.20 22.27 9.98
C GLY A 488 -3.76 23.58 9.32
N VAL A 489 -2.63 24.15 9.76
CA VAL A 489 -2.07 25.39 9.18
C VAL A 489 -1.64 25.15 7.73
N LEU A 490 -1.03 24.00 7.43
CA LEU A 490 -0.59 23.66 6.08
C LEU A 490 -1.78 23.43 5.13
N SER A 491 -2.87 22.81 5.60
CA SER A 491 -4.11 22.71 4.83
C SER A 491 -4.73 24.08 4.56
N TRP A 492 -4.76 24.97 5.56
CA TRP A 492 -5.19 26.36 5.37
C TRP A 492 -4.34 27.11 4.33
N PHE A 493 -3.02 26.98 4.44
CA PHE A 493 -2.06 27.56 3.51
C PHE A 493 -2.26 27.03 2.09
N ALA A 494 -2.42 25.72 1.91
CA ALA A 494 -2.61 25.09 0.60
C ALA A 494 -3.84 25.66 -0.13
N VAL A 495 -4.98 25.78 0.55
CA VAL A 495 -6.21 26.33 -0.04
C VAL A 495 -6.02 27.78 -0.45
N ASN A 496 -5.52 28.62 0.46
CA ASN A 496 -5.36 30.06 0.20
C ASN A 496 -4.30 30.33 -0.88
N LEU A 497 -3.22 29.54 -0.93
CA LEU A 497 -2.23 29.60 -2.00
C LEU A 497 -2.83 29.23 -3.36
N LEU A 498 -3.56 28.13 -3.45
CA LEU A 498 -4.14 27.66 -4.71
C LEU A 498 -5.27 28.56 -5.22
N LYS A 499 -5.92 29.33 -4.34
CA LYS A 499 -6.83 30.41 -4.70
C LYS A 499 -6.13 31.70 -5.12
N GLY A 500 -4.81 31.80 -4.89
CA GLY A 500 -4.03 32.99 -5.23
C GLY A 500 -4.15 34.13 -4.22
N VAL A 501 -4.56 33.84 -2.98
CA VAL A 501 -4.70 34.86 -1.92
C VAL A 501 -3.39 35.58 -1.64
N PHE A 502 -2.29 34.82 -1.55
CA PHE A 502 -0.95 35.38 -1.33
C PHE A 502 -0.40 36.16 -2.54
N PHE A 503 -1.11 36.16 -3.67
CA PHE A 503 -0.75 36.91 -4.87
C PHE A 503 -1.75 38.04 -5.17
N GLY A 504 -2.64 38.36 -4.23
CA GLY A 504 -3.65 39.41 -4.38
C GLY A 504 -4.75 39.10 -5.40
N VAL A 505 -4.91 37.82 -5.78
CA VAL A 505 -5.90 37.39 -6.79
C VAL A 505 -7.28 37.21 -6.18
N GLU A 506 -7.34 36.66 -4.97
CA GLU A 506 -8.57 36.38 -4.24
C GLU A 506 -8.46 36.80 -2.76
N GLU A 507 -9.61 36.97 -2.11
CA GLU A 507 -9.68 37.26 -0.68
C GLU A 507 -9.38 36.00 0.17
N PRO A 508 -8.79 36.16 1.37
CA PRO A 508 -8.53 35.05 2.27
C PRO A 508 -9.80 34.29 2.68
N VAL A 509 -9.71 32.96 2.68
CA VAL A 509 -10.81 32.08 3.09
C VAL A 509 -10.50 31.37 4.41
N ALA A 510 -11.56 30.98 5.11
CA ALA A 510 -11.46 30.10 6.26
C ALA A 510 -11.38 28.64 5.80
N VAL A 511 -10.58 27.84 6.50
CA VAL A 511 -10.42 26.42 6.22
C VAL A 511 -10.68 25.64 7.50
N VAL A 512 -11.56 24.64 7.40
CA VAL A 512 -11.80 23.65 8.45
C VAL A 512 -11.39 22.28 7.96
N THR A 513 -10.63 21.55 8.78
CA THR A 513 -10.14 20.21 8.46
C THR A 513 -10.68 19.20 9.45
N LEU A 514 -11.01 18.02 8.96
CA LEU A 514 -11.35 16.86 9.79
C LEU A 514 -10.41 15.74 9.40
N GLU A 515 -9.44 15.47 10.26
CA GLU A 515 -8.45 14.41 10.07
C GLU A 515 -8.87 13.13 10.80
N THR A 516 -7.98 12.15 10.81
CA THR A 516 -8.23 10.87 11.47
C THR A 516 -8.30 11.05 12.99
N THR A 517 -7.34 11.77 13.56
CA THR A 517 -7.12 11.94 15.00
C THR A 517 -7.44 13.34 15.52
N SER A 518 -7.37 14.36 14.67
CA SER A 518 -7.59 15.76 15.02
C SER A 518 -8.60 16.48 14.10
N SER A 519 -9.01 17.68 14.51
CA SER A 519 -9.76 18.64 13.70
C SER A 519 -9.15 20.03 13.86
N HIS A 520 -9.16 20.83 12.78
CA HIS A 520 -8.53 22.15 12.80
C HIS A 520 -9.41 23.22 12.16
N VAL A 521 -9.14 24.46 12.54
CA VAL A 521 -9.69 25.66 11.89
C VAL A 521 -8.60 26.72 11.74
N GLY A 522 -8.49 27.29 10.55
CA GLY A 522 -7.57 28.38 10.23
C GLY A 522 -8.24 29.47 9.41
N PHE A 523 -8.06 30.74 9.78
CA PHE A 523 -8.52 31.89 8.99
C PHE A 523 -7.78 33.17 9.34
N ILE A 524 -7.83 34.15 8.43
CA ILE A 524 -7.36 35.52 8.73
C ILE A 524 -8.50 36.28 9.42
N PRO A 525 -8.31 36.80 10.65
CA PRO A 525 -9.31 37.59 11.35
C PRO A 525 -9.56 38.91 10.61
N ASN A 526 -10.75 39.50 10.74
CA ASN A 526 -11.02 40.81 10.15
C ASN A 526 -10.26 41.88 10.94
N LYS A 527 -9.89 43.02 10.32
CA LYS A 527 -9.11 44.10 10.97
C LYS A 527 -9.64 44.55 12.35
N ASN A 528 -10.95 44.45 12.59
CA ASN A 528 -11.59 44.82 13.86
C ASN A 528 -11.61 43.68 14.90
N ASP A 529 -11.33 42.44 14.50
CA ASP A 529 -11.34 41.22 15.35
C ASP A 529 -9.94 40.86 15.87
N TYR A 530 -8.92 41.65 15.52
CA TYR A 530 -7.50 41.29 15.67
C TYR A 530 -7.00 41.13 17.10
N PHE A 531 -7.78 41.52 18.11
CA PHE A 531 -7.34 41.50 19.50
C PHE A 531 -8.49 41.25 20.48
N ASP A 532 -9.18 40.11 20.38
CA ASP A 532 -9.78 39.55 21.60
C ASP A 532 -8.63 39.03 22.48
N PRO A 533 -8.32 39.69 23.62
CA PRO A 533 -7.20 39.29 24.47
C PRO A 533 -7.36 37.87 25.02
N SER A 534 -8.61 37.38 25.14
CA SER A 534 -8.91 36.03 25.63
C SER A 534 -8.49 34.94 24.65
N GLN A 535 -8.41 35.28 23.35
CA GLN A 535 -8.05 34.37 22.27
C GLN A 535 -6.62 34.57 21.76
N LYS A 536 -5.84 35.48 22.38
CA LYS A 536 -4.48 35.85 21.95
C LYS A 536 -3.57 34.64 21.65
N LYS A 537 -3.71 33.55 22.41
CA LYS A 537 -2.94 32.30 22.26
C LYS A 537 -3.21 31.55 20.94
N HIS A 538 -4.31 31.84 20.26
CA HIS A 538 -4.71 31.20 19.01
C HIS A 538 -4.30 32.01 17.76
N TYR A 539 -3.78 33.22 17.92
CA TYR A 539 -3.28 34.01 16.80
C TYR A 539 -1.80 33.73 16.59
N GLN A 540 -1.45 33.26 15.40
CA GLN A 540 -0.09 32.94 15.02
C GLN A 540 0.34 33.80 13.84
N LYS A 541 1.60 34.24 13.82
CA LYS A 541 2.15 35.01 12.71
C LYS A 541 2.72 34.03 11.67
N PHE A 542 2.00 33.86 10.57
CA PHE A 542 2.43 33.06 9.42
C PHE A 542 3.18 33.94 8.43
N LYS A 543 4.44 33.58 8.12
CA LYS A 543 5.25 34.31 7.14
C LYS A 543 5.29 33.53 5.82
N PHE A 544 5.06 34.22 4.72
CA PHE A 544 5.21 33.66 3.38
C PHE A 544 5.79 34.73 2.47
N GLN A 545 6.93 34.43 1.84
CA GLN A 545 7.74 35.42 1.11
C GLN A 545 8.05 36.65 1.99
N THR A 546 7.81 37.86 1.50
CA THR A 546 8.01 39.11 2.23
C THR A 546 6.86 39.46 3.17
N ASP A 547 5.72 38.78 3.05
CA ASP A 547 4.50 39.11 3.77
C ASP A 547 4.35 38.31 5.07
N ALA A 548 3.67 38.94 6.03
CA ALA A 548 3.31 38.30 7.28
C ALA A 548 1.81 38.46 7.54
N PHE A 549 1.16 37.33 7.73
CA PHE A 549 -0.26 37.21 8.00
C PHE A 549 -0.46 36.80 9.44
N TRP A 550 -1.36 37.47 10.16
CA TRP A 550 -1.85 36.94 11.41
C TRP A 550 -3.00 36.00 11.10
N VAL A 551 -2.83 34.76 11.52
CA VAL A 551 -3.79 33.69 11.27
C VAL A 551 -4.33 33.27 12.61
N TYR A 552 -5.66 33.32 12.77
CA TYR A 552 -6.30 32.62 13.85
C TYR A 552 -6.25 31.13 13.51
N PHE A 553 -5.67 30.35 14.40
CA PHE A 553 -5.58 28.91 14.27
C PHE A 553 -5.92 28.23 15.59
N ARG A 554 -6.79 27.23 15.50
CA ARG A 554 -7.11 26.39 16.65
C ARG A 554 -7.09 24.93 16.25
N ASP A 555 -6.29 24.18 16.99
CA ASP A 555 -6.24 22.73 16.95
C ASP A 555 -7.19 22.13 17.98
N PHE A 556 -7.79 21.01 17.59
CA PHE A 556 -8.62 20.16 18.42
C PHE A 556 -8.12 18.72 18.34
N HIS A 557 -7.01 18.46 19.02
CA HIS A 557 -6.48 17.12 19.23
C HIS A 557 -7.55 16.16 19.82
N ASN A 558 -7.51 14.88 19.41
CA ASN A 558 -8.50 13.84 19.73
C ASN A 558 -9.94 14.09 19.23
N LEU A 559 -10.17 15.13 18.42
CA LEU A 559 -11.46 15.38 17.75
C LEU A 559 -11.42 15.04 16.24
N GLY A 560 -10.58 14.09 15.85
CA GLY A 560 -10.65 13.49 14.52
C GLY A 560 -11.75 12.45 14.39
N ILE A 561 -12.08 12.07 13.16
CA ILE A 561 -13.22 11.17 12.90
C ILE A 561 -13.04 9.78 13.52
N TYR A 562 -11.81 9.27 13.59
CA TYR A 562 -11.52 7.97 14.19
C TYR A 562 -11.59 8.04 15.71
N GLU A 563 -10.98 9.05 16.33
CA GLU A 563 -11.02 9.24 17.79
C GLU A 563 -12.44 9.55 18.28
N ALA A 564 -13.25 10.26 17.50
CA ALA A 564 -14.66 10.46 17.80
C ALA A 564 -15.45 9.14 17.84
N ARG A 565 -15.27 8.28 16.83
CA ARG A 565 -15.89 6.94 16.81
C ARG A 565 -15.42 6.12 18.01
N LYS A 566 -14.12 6.07 18.26
CA LYS A 566 -13.52 5.35 19.39
C LYS A 566 -14.07 5.82 20.73
N SER A 567 -14.11 7.12 20.97
CA SER A 567 -14.59 7.72 22.21
C SER A 567 -16.05 7.36 22.50
N VAL A 568 -16.93 7.48 21.50
CA VAL A 568 -18.35 7.14 21.67
C VAL A 568 -18.55 5.63 21.89
N ILE A 569 -17.74 4.79 21.24
CA ILE A 569 -17.77 3.33 21.46
C ILE A 569 -17.29 2.96 22.87
N VAL A 570 -16.18 3.53 23.32
CA VAL A 570 -15.60 3.26 24.65
C VAL A 570 -16.53 3.72 25.77
N HIS A 571 -17.14 4.91 25.64
CA HIS A 571 -18.05 5.44 26.66
C HIS A 571 -19.38 4.67 26.79
N GLN A 572 -19.77 3.88 25.77
CA GLN A 572 -20.95 3.03 25.81
C GLN A 572 -20.68 1.62 26.40
N ALA A 573 -19.45 1.36 26.84
CA ALA A 573 -19.02 0.12 27.49
C ALA A 573 -19.59 -0.05 28.91
N GLN A 574 -20.91 -0.03 29.08
CA GLN A 574 -21.51 -0.66 30.25
C GLN A 574 -21.40 -2.18 30.07
N ARG A 575 -20.36 -2.77 30.67
CA ARG A 575 -20.12 -4.21 30.68
C ARG A 575 -21.27 -4.95 31.37
N THR A 576 -22.18 -5.52 30.59
CA THR A 576 -23.03 -6.63 31.00
C THR A 576 -22.52 -7.90 30.31
N GLY A 577 -21.45 -8.48 30.85
CA GLY A 577 -20.81 -9.68 30.29
C GLY A 577 -19.88 -9.38 29.09
N SER A 578 -19.92 -10.21 28.05
CA SER A 578 -19.01 -10.23 26.89
C SER A 578 -19.53 -9.51 25.62
N LYS A 579 -20.59 -8.70 25.72
CA LYS A 579 -21.18 -7.95 24.59
C LYS A 579 -21.27 -6.46 24.90
N LEU A 580 -20.86 -5.62 23.95
CA LEU A 580 -21.00 -4.16 23.99
C LEU A 580 -22.13 -3.67 23.07
N TYR A 581 -22.91 -2.72 23.57
CA TYR A 581 -24.07 -2.12 22.90
C TYR A 581 -23.75 -0.68 22.46
N SER A 582 -24.22 -0.27 21.27
CA SER A 582 -24.09 1.12 20.79
C SER A 582 -25.39 1.65 20.20
N ASP A 583 -25.75 2.88 20.59
CA ASP A 583 -26.87 3.63 20.00
C ASP A 583 -26.50 4.30 18.65
N CYS A 584 -25.22 4.26 18.25
CA CYS A 584 -24.67 5.03 17.14
C CYS A 584 -24.32 4.22 15.87
N PHE A 585 -24.26 2.89 15.95
CA PHE A 585 -23.77 2.04 14.86
C PHE A 585 -24.73 0.88 14.57
N ASN A 586 -24.97 0.54 13.29
CA ASN A 586 -25.92 -0.51 12.87
C ASN A 586 -25.29 -1.93 12.89
N PRO A 587 -26.03 -2.98 13.31
CA PRO A 587 -25.49 -4.34 13.53
C PRO A 587 -25.35 -5.23 12.30
N ASN A 588 -25.84 -4.85 11.12
CA ASN A 588 -25.90 -5.79 10.00
C ASN A 588 -24.53 -6.05 9.34
N GLY A 589 -23.83 -7.02 9.92
CA GLY A 589 -22.58 -7.60 9.47
C GLY A 589 -21.64 -7.81 10.65
N ASP A 590 -21.37 -9.07 11.00
CA ASP A 590 -20.29 -9.47 11.90
C ASP A 590 -19.00 -8.82 11.41
N SER A 591 -18.66 -7.70 12.02
CA SER A 591 -17.55 -6.88 11.58
C SER A 591 -16.89 -6.33 12.82
N THR A 592 -15.73 -6.91 13.13
CA THR A 592 -14.71 -6.30 13.95
C THR A 592 -14.63 -4.83 13.56
N LEU A 593 -15.07 -3.97 14.47
CA LEU A 593 -14.62 -2.59 14.49
C LEU A 593 -13.13 -2.71 14.81
N GLY A 594 -12.28 -2.57 13.78
CA GLY A 594 -10.82 -2.52 13.94
C GLY A 594 -10.34 -1.30 14.73
N ILE A 595 -11.20 -0.74 15.57
CA ILE A 595 -10.93 0.38 16.46
C ILE A 595 -10.34 -0.14 17.79
N LEU A 596 -10.69 -1.37 18.23
CA LEU A 596 -10.26 -1.93 19.53
C LEU A 596 -10.09 -3.47 19.59
N ASN A 597 -10.07 -4.21 18.46
CA ASN A 597 -10.02 -5.69 18.44
C ASN A 597 -11.18 -6.41 19.16
N GLU A 598 -12.29 -5.73 19.48
CA GLU A 598 -13.46 -6.34 20.13
C GLU A 598 -14.67 -6.54 19.17
N ILE A 599 -15.55 -7.50 19.49
CA ILE A 599 -16.77 -7.83 18.74
C ILE A 599 -17.96 -7.12 19.40
N TYR A 600 -18.74 -6.36 18.64
CA TYR A 600 -19.86 -5.55 19.13
C TYR A 600 -21.19 -6.11 18.61
N THR A 601 -22.22 -6.18 19.45
CA THR A 601 -23.60 -6.51 19.04
C THR A 601 -24.43 -5.26 19.23
N THR A 602 -24.72 -4.54 18.15
CA THR A 602 -25.49 -3.29 18.24
C THR A 602 -27.00 -3.51 18.00
N HIS A 603 -27.83 -2.55 18.39
CA HIS A 603 -29.26 -2.49 18.05
C HIS A 603 -29.47 -1.44 16.95
N ASP A 604 -30.72 -1.19 16.56
CA ASP A 604 -31.06 -0.09 15.64
C ASP A 604 -30.53 1.24 16.17
N ILE A 605 -30.00 2.06 15.26
CA ILE A 605 -29.43 3.37 15.58
C ILE A 605 -30.49 4.25 16.21
N ASN A 606 -30.19 4.86 17.36
CA ASN A 606 -31.04 5.88 17.97
C ASN A 606 -30.41 7.26 17.74
N PHE A 607 -30.93 7.98 16.74
CA PHE A 607 -30.41 9.30 16.34
C PHE A 607 -30.28 10.27 17.51
N GLY A 608 -31.32 10.39 18.34
CA GLY A 608 -31.34 11.32 19.48
C GLY A 608 -30.32 10.99 20.55
N LYS A 609 -30.21 9.70 20.95
CA LYS A 609 -29.21 9.24 21.93
C LYS A 609 -27.79 9.37 21.39
N CYS A 610 -27.57 9.04 20.12
CA CYS A 610 -26.27 9.18 19.49
C CYS A 610 -25.82 10.64 19.41
N THR A 611 -26.74 11.53 19.00
CA THR A 611 -26.50 12.99 18.99
C THR A 611 -26.13 13.50 20.38
N ALA A 612 -26.85 13.05 21.42
CA ALA A 612 -26.54 13.45 22.80
C ALA A 612 -25.15 12.98 23.26
N GLN A 613 -24.67 11.83 22.80
CA GLN A 613 -23.32 11.34 23.12
C GLN A 613 -22.24 12.11 22.39
N VAL A 614 -22.46 12.42 21.11
CA VAL A 614 -21.56 13.30 20.35
C VAL A 614 -21.48 14.68 21.02
N ARG A 615 -22.62 15.26 21.44
CA ARG A 615 -22.61 16.53 22.19
C ARG A 615 -21.84 16.46 23.50
N ARG A 616 -21.92 15.34 24.22
CA ARG A 616 -21.10 15.13 25.44
C ARG A 616 -19.62 15.09 25.12
N LEU A 617 -19.22 14.46 24.01
CA LEU A 617 -17.83 14.44 23.56
C LEU A 617 -17.32 15.86 23.26
N LEU A 618 -18.17 16.72 22.71
CA LEU A 618 -17.84 18.11 22.36
C LEU A 618 -18.07 19.11 23.51
N GLN A 619 -18.56 18.64 24.67
CA GLN A 619 -18.94 19.50 25.78
C GLN A 619 -17.73 20.21 26.38
N GLY A 620 -17.88 21.51 26.69
CA GLY A 620 -16.81 22.32 27.29
C GLY A 620 -15.86 22.96 26.27
N LEU A 621 -16.07 22.73 24.97
CA LEU A 621 -15.35 23.42 23.91
C LEU A 621 -16.09 24.72 23.55
N ASN A 622 -15.40 25.85 23.67
CA ASN A 622 -15.95 27.14 23.27
C ASN A 622 -16.05 27.25 21.73
N PRO A 623 -17.17 27.77 21.18
CA PRO A 623 -17.31 28.05 19.75
C PRO A 623 -16.21 28.96 19.21
N ILE A 624 -15.86 28.80 17.93
CA ILE A 624 -14.92 29.71 17.27
C ILE A 624 -15.57 31.07 17.02
N PRO A 625 -15.02 32.17 17.57
CA PRO A 625 -15.56 33.50 17.32
C PRO A 625 -15.35 33.92 15.86
N ASN A 626 -16.33 34.64 15.30
CA ASN A 626 -16.24 35.30 13.99
C ASN A 626 -15.94 34.38 12.80
N LEU A 627 -16.23 33.07 12.90
CA LEU A 627 -16.13 32.15 11.77
C LEU A 627 -17.39 32.18 10.88
N SER A 628 -18.58 32.29 11.50
CA SER A 628 -19.86 32.45 10.80
C SER A 628 -19.82 33.68 9.87
N GLY A 629 -20.39 33.56 8.67
CA GLY A 629 -20.35 34.60 7.64
C GLY A 629 -19.05 34.72 6.83
N LYS A 630 -17.98 33.98 7.16
CA LYS A 630 -16.79 33.87 6.29
C LYS A 630 -17.04 32.93 5.11
N ASP A 631 -16.21 33.01 4.07
CA ASP A 631 -16.15 31.96 3.04
C ASP A 631 -15.36 30.77 3.59
N ILE A 632 -16.03 29.63 3.79
CA ILE A 632 -15.48 28.47 4.51
C ILE A 632 -15.28 27.29 3.57
N TYR A 633 -14.09 26.71 3.62
CA TYR A 633 -13.75 25.48 2.92
C TYR A 633 -13.55 24.30 3.88
N GLY A 634 -14.31 23.23 3.69
CA GLY A 634 -14.16 21.97 4.41
C GLY A 634 -13.34 20.96 3.60
N VAL A 635 -12.19 20.52 4.11
CA VAL A 635 -11.27 19.61 3.42
C VAL A 635 -11.14 18.26 4.13
N ASP A 636 -10.34 17.36 3.56
CA ASP A 636 -10.03 16.03 4.13
C ASP A 636 -11.24 15.12 4.39
N ASN A 637 -11.49 14.66 5.62
CA ASN A 637 -12.60 13.73 5.85
C ASN A 637 -13.97 14.40 5.73
N PHE A 638 -14.09 15.72 5.88
CA PHE A 638 -15.35 16.43 5.67
C PHE A 638 -15.94 16.14 4.29
N GLN A 639 -15.16 16.36 3.23
CA GLN A 639 -15.61 16.09 1.86
C GLN A 639 -15.83 14.58 1.61
N LYS A 640 -14.99 13.70 2.17
CA LYS A 640 -15.13 12.25 1.99
C LYS A 640 -16.45 11.74 2.58
N ILE A 641 -16.82 12.21 3.78
CA ILE A 641 -18.06 11.85 4.48
C ILE A 641 -19.27 12.33 3.69
N LEU A 642 -19.30 13.58 3.24
CA LEU A 642 -20.44 14.11 2.49
C LEU A 642 -20.58 13.48 1.09
N ARG A 643 -19.48 13.09 0.44
CA ARG A 643 -19.55 12.28 -0.78
C ARG A 643 -20.15 10.90 -0.53
N ARG A 644 -19.82 10.24 0.59
CA ARG A 644 -20.45 8.97 1.01
C ARG A 644 -21.95 9.14 1.25
N ALA A 645 -22.38 10.33 1.67
CA ALA A 645 -23.79 10.72 1.79
C ALA A 645 -24.49 11.00 0.46
N ASN A 646 -23.78 10.92 -0.68
CA ASN A 646 -24.29 11.14 -2.04
C ASN A 646 -24.77 12.58 -2.29
N VAL A 647 -24.08 13.55 -1.68
CA VAL A 647 -24.34 15.00 -1.82
C VAL A 647 -23.90 15.55 -3.18
N ALA A 648 -22.80 15.04 -3.73
CA ALA A 648 -22.28 15.46 -5.04
C ALA A 648 -22.13 14.26 -5.98
N GLY A 649 -22.31 14.49 -7.28
CA GLY A 649 -21.90 13.54 -8.31
C GLY A 649 -20.42 13.18 -8.16
N SER A 650 -20.01 12.00 -8.66
CA SER A 650 -18.65 11.49 -8.48
C SER A 650 -17.54 12.38 -9.06
N ASP A 651 -17.91 13.38 -9.85
CA ASP A 651 -17.01 14.07 -10.79
C ASP A 651 -16.81 15.57 -10.44
N SER A 652 -17.53 16.12 -9.45
CA SER A 652 -17.32 17.51 -9.02
C SER A 652 -16.23 17.58 -7.97
N ASP A 653 -15.16 18.34 -8.20
CA ASP A 653 -14.03 18.49 -7.27
C ASP A 653 -14.36 19.34 -6.03
N VAL A 654 -15.41 20.17 -6.13
CA VAL A 654 -15.98 21.04 -5.08
C VAL A 654 -17.50 20.94 -5.07
N PHE A 655 -18.12 21.01 -3.90
CA PHE A 655 -19.57 21.19 -3.75
C PHE A 655 -19.89 21.97 -2.48
N GLU A 656 -21.00 22.70 -2.47
CA GLU A 656 -21.41 23.55 -1.36
C GLU A 656 -22.58 22.91 -0.61
N GLN A 657 -22.60 23.02 0.73
CA GLN A 657 -23.75 22.70 1.57
C GLN A 657 -23.89 23.70 2.71
N THR A 658 -25.11 23.90 3.16
CA THR A 658 -25.42 24.59 4.42
C THR A 658 -25.32 23.64 5.62
N VAL A 659 -25.13 24.19 6.82
CA VAL A 659 -25.15 23.40 8.07
C VAL A 659 -26.50 22.71 8.27
N GLU A 660 -27.59 23.33 7.83
CA GLU A 660 -28.93 22.73 7.85
C GLU A 660 -29.04 21.53 6.90
N GLU A 661 -28.52 21.61 5.67
CA GLU A 661 -28.51 20.47 4.75
C GLU A 661 -27.69 19.31 5.28
N VAL A 662 -26.53 19.59 5.90
CA VAL A 662 -25.73 18.56 6.58
C VAL A 662 -26.52 17.91 7.72
N SER A 663 -27.28 18.71 8.48
CA SER A 663 -28.15 18.22 9.55
C SER A 663 -29.24 17.27 9.01
N TYR A 664 -29.92 17.68 7.94
CA TYR A 664 -30.92 16.87 7.26
C TYR A 664 -30.34 15.56 6.71
N LEU A 665 -29.12 15.61 6.15
CA LEU A 665 -28.43 14.42 5.67
C LEU A 665 -28.12 13.43 6.79
N ALA A 666 -27.72 13.92 7.97
CA ALA A 666 -27.48 13.06 9.14
C ALA A 666 -28.76 12.31 9.51
N GLU A 667 -29.88 13.02 9.69
CA GLU A 667 -31.18 12.43 10.04
C GLU A 667 -31.61 11.40 9.00
N LYS A 668 -31.62 11.80 7.72
CA LYS A 668 -31.99 10.93 6.60
C LYS A 668 -31.14 9.66 6.51
N LYS A 669 -29.83 9.75 6.76
CA LYS A 669 -28.92 8.61 6.68
C LYS A 669 -29.00 7.70 7.90
N CYS A 670 -29.38 8.23 9.05
CA CYS A 670 -29.62 7.44 10.25
C CYS A 670 -30.95 6.66 10.18
N ASP A 671 -31.93 7.15 9.42
CA ASP A 671 -33.21 6.46 9.16
C ASP A 671 -33.13 5.35 8.09
N GLU A 672 -31.99 5.20 7.39
CA GLU A 672 -31.82 4.16 6.37
C GLU A 672 -31.84 2.75 6.99
N LYS A 673 -32.84 1.94 6.61
CA LYS A 673 -32.86 0.52 6.93
C LYS A 673 -31.72 -0.20 6.19
N ASN A 674 -30.84 -0.86 6.94
CA ASN A 674 -29.67 -1.59 6.42
C ASN A 674 -28.68 -0.70 5.64
N PRO A 675 -28.10 0.31 6.32
CA PRO A 675 -27.30 1.35 5.68
C PRO A 675 -26.10 0.75 4.95
N ARG A 676 -25.70 1.42 3.86
CA ARG A 676 -24.59 0.95 3.04
C ARG A 676 -23.24 1.00 3.72
N ASP A 677 -23.13 2.00 4.55
CA ASP A 677 -21.95 2.41 5.24
C ASP A 677 -22.35 2.51 6.71
N LYS A 678 -21.85 1.56 7.50
CA LYS A 678 -22.25 1.40 8.89
C LYS A 678 -21.81 2.56 9.80
N PHE A 679 -20.90 3.42 9.33
CA PHE A 679 -20.40 4.58 10.06
C PHE A 679 -21.00 5.89 9.61
N LEU A 680 -21.59 5.95 8.40
CA LEU A 680 -21.98 7.21 7.79
C LEU A 680 -22.99 8.01 8.60
N CYS A 681 -23.95 7.35 9.26
CA CYS A 681 -24.89 8.03 10.16
C CYS A 681 -24.14 8.74 11.29
N PHE A 682 -23.31 8.00 12.05
CA PHE A 682 -22.49 8.57 13.11
C PHE A 682 -21.59 9.70 12.59
N ASP A 683 -20.90 9.47 11.47
CA ASP A 683 -19.99 10.45 10.88
C ASP A 683 -20.70 11.77 10.54
N LEU A 684 -21.93 11.70 10.03
CA LEU A 684 -22.73 12.89 9.71
C LEU A 684 -23.26 13.57 10.96
N ILE A 685 -23.66 12.83 12.00
CA ILE A 685 -23.99 13.41 13.31
C ILE A 685 -22.75 14.14 13.86
N TYR A 686 -21.58 13.49 13.82
CA TYR A 686 -20.34 14.09 14.30
C TYR A 686 -19.99 15.36 13.54
N VAL A 687 -20.00 15.33 12.21
CA VAL A 687 -19.76 16.50 11.36
C VAL A 687 -20.76 17.62 11.68
N LYS A 688 -22.07 17.31 11.75
CA LYS A 688 -23.11 18.28 12.09
C LYS A 688 -22.82 18.98 13.43
N GLU A 689 -22.61 18.21 14.48
CA GLU A 689 -22.43 18.76 15.83
C GLU A 689 -21.06 19.45 15.96
N LEU A 690 -20.01 19.00 15.27
CA LEU A 690 -18.72 19.68 15.23
C LEU A 690 -18.84 21.07 14.57
N LEU A 691 -19.54 21.17 13.44
CA LEU A 691 -19.78 22.44 12.75
C LEU A 691 -20.56 23.44 13.63
N LYS A 692 -21.53 22.96 14.41
CA LYS A 692 -22.39 23.81 15.25
C LYS A 692 -21.76 24.16 16.60
N GLU A 693 -21.38 23.14 17.37
CA GLU A 693 -20.98 23.29 18.76
C GLU A 693 -19.54 23.80 18.88
N VAL A 694 -18.65 23.35 18.00
CA VAL A 694 -17.22 23.70 18.06
C VAL A 694 -16.91 24.86 17.13
N PHE A 695 -17.34 24.80 15.87
CA PHE A 695 -17.08 25.87 14.90
C PHE A 695 -18.08 27.03 14.97
N GLY A 696 -19.14 26.92 15.77
CA GLY A 696 -20.09 28.02 16.01
C GLY A 696 -20.94 28.40 14.81
N LEU A 697 -21.03 27.53 13.80
CA LEU A 697 -21.74 27.82 12.56
C LEU A 697 -23.26 27.70 12.76
N GLN A 698 -23.97 28.63 12.14
CA GLN A 698 -25.42 28.71 12.14
C GLN A 698 -26.01 27.87 11.00
N ASN A 699 -27.28 27.50 11.11
CA ASN A 699 -27.96 26.65 10.12
C ASN A 699 -27.82 27.15 8.66
N GLY A 700 -27.85 28.48 8.45
CA GLY A 700 -27.73 29.10 7.14
C GLY A 700 -26.29 29.28 6.63
N ASP A 701 -25.27 29.02 7.45
CA ASP A 701 -23.87 29.14 7.02
C ASP A 701 -23.54 28.10 5.95
N LYS A 702 -22.83 28.56 4.92
CA LYS A 702 -22.44 27.75 3.75
C LYS A 702 -20.99 27.32 3.84
N ILE A 703 -20.74 26.06 3.48
CA ILE A 703 -19.41 25.46 3.50
C ILE A 703 -19.15 24.80 2.15
N LYS A 704 -18.01 25.11 1.54
CA LYS A 704 -17.53 24.51 0.29
C LYS A 704 -16.63 23.32 0.61
N PHE A 705 -17.08 22.11 0.29
CA PHE A 705 -16.31 20.89 0.51
C PHE A 705 -15.42 20.61 -0.69
N LEU A 706 -14.10 20.64 -0.46
CA LEU A 706 -13.08 20.67 -1.49
C LEU A 706 -12.20 19.43 -1.43
N SER A 707 -12.05 18.76 -2.57
CA SER A 707 -11.16 17.59 -2.70
C SER A 707 -9.93 17.85 -3.59
N ARG A 708 -10.10 18.67 -4.62
CA ARG A 708 -9.04 19.04 -5.57
C ARG A 708 -9.23 20.46 -6.06
N MET A 709 -8.12 21.13 -6.32
CA MET A 709 -8.08 22.44 -6.97
C MET A 709 -6.99 22.41 -8.03
N SER A 710 -7.29 22.89 -9.23
CA SER A 710 -6.33 22.92 -10.35
C SER A 710 -5.66 21.56 -10.62
N LYS A 711 -6.43 20.46 -10.52
CA LYS A 711 -5.99 19.05 -10.66
C LYS A 711 -5.07 18.53 -9.53
N CYS A 712 -4.76 19.34 -8.53
CA CYS A 712 -4.00 18.94 -7.34
C CYS A 712 -4.95 18.49 -6.23
N GLN A 713 -4.60 17.42 -5.51
CA GLN A 713 -5.28 17.09 -4.26
C GLN A 713 -4.95 18.16 -3.22
N VAL A 714 -5.97 18.65 -2.51
CA VAL A 714 -5.80 19.68 -1.48
C VAL A 714 -5.83 19.01 -0.12
N ASN A 715 -4.72 19.09 0.60
CA ASN A 715 -4.48 18.60 1.95
C ASN A 715 -3.19 19.24 2.51
N TRP A 716 -2.84 18.90 3.74
CA TRP A 716 -1.63 19.40 4.40
C TRP A 716 -0.34 19.04 3.66
N VAL A 717 -0.29 17.87 3.00
CA VAL A 717 0.87 17.42 2.21
C VAL A 717 1.14 18.39 1.05
N ALA A 718 0.10 18.87 0.37
CA ALA A 718 0.24 19.88 -0.67
C ALA A 718 0.77 21.20 -0.09
N GLY A 719 0.26 21.64 1.07
CA GLY A 719 0.74 22.83 1.75
C GLY A 719 2.23 22.75 2.09
N LEU A 720 2.66 21.61 2.63
CA LEU A 720 4.06 21.36 2.96
C LEU A 720 4.95 21.38 1.73
N ALA A 721 4.51 20.76 0.63
CA ALA A 721 5.26 20.74 -0.62
C ALA A 721 5.47 22.17 -1.17
N TYR A 722 4.43 23.00 -1.19
CA TYR A 722 4.55 24.38 -1.63
C TYR A 722 5.44 25.22 -0.70
N LEU A 723 5.28 25.07 0.62
CA LEU A 723 6.08 25.82 1.58
C LEU A 723 7.58 25.50 1.44
N ASN A 724 7.91 24.21 1.26
CA ASN A 724 9.28 23.78 0.98
C ASN A 724 9.80 24.35 -0.34
N TYR A 725 9.00 24.31 -1.41
CA TYR A 725 9.40 24.85 -2.71
C TYR A 725 9.70 26.35 -2.68
N TYR A 726 8.84 27.15 -2.03
CA TYR A 726 9.04 28.60 -1.95
C TYR A 726 10.13 29.00 -0.96
N SER A 727 10.32 28.25 0.13
CA SER A 727 11.46 28.48 1.03
C SER A 727 12.80 28.13 0.39
N SER A 728 12.87 27.12 -0.49
CA SER A 728 14.09 26.81 -1.23
C SER A 728 14.41 27.86 -2.30
N MET A 729 13.41 28.48 -2.94
CA MET A 729 13.64 29.56 -3.91
C MET A 729 14.24 30.82 -3.28
N LEU A 730 13.79 31.19 -2.07
CA LEU A 730 14.26 32.41 -1.39
C LEU A 730 15.68 32.26 -0.80
N ALA A 731 16.18 31.03 -0.65
CA ALA A 731 17.55 30.78 -0.18
C ALA A 731 18.58 30.95 -1.30
N ASP A 732 18.17 30.89 -2.58
CA ASP A 732 19.04 31.06 -3.74
C ASP A 732 19.16 32.55 -4.19
N ASP A 733 18.35 33.46 -3.64
CA ASP A 733 18.34 34.89 -3.98
C ASP A 733 19.29 35.76 -3.10
N ASP A 734 19.96 35.18 -2.09
CA ASP A 734 20.92 35.89 -1.24
C ASP A 734 22.35 35.98 -1.85
N ASP A 735 22.55 35.51 -3.09
CA ASP A 735 23.85 35.45 -3.79
C ASP A 735 23.89 36.26 -5.12
N LEU A 736 23.15 37.38 -5.20
CA LEU A 736 23.24 38.35 -6.31
C LEU A 736 23.48 39.80 -5.87
#